data_AF-A0A8S1Q7S8-F1
#
_entry.id   AF-A0A8S1Q7S8-F1
#
_cell.length_a   1.000
_cell.length_b   1.000
_cell.length_c   1.000
_cell.angle_alpha   90.00
_cell.angle_beta   90.00
_cell.angle_gamma   90.00
#
_symmetry.space_group_name_H-M   'P 1'
#
loop_
_entity.id
_entity.type
_entity.pdbx_description
1 polymer ?
#
loop_
_entity_poly.entity_id
_entity_poly.type
_entity_poly.pdbx_seq_one_letter_code
_entity_poly.pdbx_strand_id
1 'polypeptide(L)'
;MSKNPSVEMLNISKNNITNTSYQAIKQMIEQNDTLLELYLRWNSIKGSGGLEIFKVLQANKNIKVLDFSYNLLGAGSVIITALKDFIIENKTVQHLDLSANGFTYQDCLQISEALKSNHSIYGFHFRGNFGYVDSKGFLVIENNMKNYNSIHVDQRIKGVSPNPKPYEHTSHFEKLKDVCWICDEWQMSTFEWIPNQSGACSEEPIFIHFDYEGFEPIFLGKPDSNGNFNTHRMIPTGDIEYFYTANSIQIASQTAPIKQHIEKFRTKVSIADQIVNVLIDETNLESFKKSKPVIEDWYPTYDVLPRTQDPIYIPAKRKKQKRIWTYPISIWAPKYKFDTEELLRKCFERDWACCKISKFVKKQEEQDQVKEMLWQAYKPMRETYRFYASVNPTGDVFSMSVNPTSDFINQCQLIDGKQLKLADVDLKFIATCSASSIDWKGNYRNPERSLVRYQMMEFLVRLSDDKYVRFNPQINIVQATKMILDQCMPHMSQYDCHKWRAERYFVEQCDDVCKKYKWVIDYVYMRNSQKKVKPGQPPFMCLDELKDICNRANLYDENFVERDVNLAFNLSMLTQVDELESDRLFQMQWIEFMEAIARISEKYSPIALGKKDEKEWNYELRFQQPLYYKLEAFMIHLINTLVDEETKKNWKQPTISMFDEVEEDEYY
;
A
#
# COMPACT_ATOMS: atom_id res chain seq x y z
N MET A 1 -22.23 31.35 45.43
CA MET A 1 -20.84 30.85 45.47
C MET A 1 -20.05 31.17 44.20
N SER A 2 -20.54 32.05 43.30
CA SER A 2 -19.91 32.18 41.97
C SER A 2 -18.55 32.88 41.99
N LYS A 3 -18.26 33.74 42.98
CA LYS A 3 -16.94 34.32 43.20
C LYS A 3 -16.59 34.27 44.68
N ASN A 4 -15.65 33.42 45.07
CA ASN A 4 -15.10 33.37 46.42
C ASN A 4 -13.58 33.23 46.32
N PRO A 5 -12.79 34.23 46.75
CA PRO A 5 -11.35 34.29 46.50
C PRO A 5 -10.50 33.38 47.42
N SER A 6 -11.12 32.57 48.28
CA SER A 6 -10.40 31.74 49.26
C SER A 6 -10.80 30.26 49.26
N VAL A 7 -11.72 29.83 48.38
CA VAL A 7 -12.18 28.44 48.38
C VAL A 7 -11.35 27.62 47.41
N GLU A 8 -10.42 26.84 47.96
CA GLU A 8 -9.55 25.93 47.20
C GLU A 8 -10.14 24.53 47.02
N MET A 9 -10.99 24.08 47.94
CA MET A 9 -11.63 22.76 47.90
C MET A 9 -13.15 22.90 48.08
N LEU A 10 -13.91 22.36 47.14
CA LEU A 10 -15.37 22.29 47.21
C LEU A 10 -15.84 20.84 47.10
N ASN A 11 -16.40 20.32 48.18
CA ASN A 11 -17.05 19.02 48.19
C ASN A 11 -18.56 19.15 48.34
N ILE A 12 -19.28 18.83 47.26
CA ILE A 12 -20.74 18.85 47.16
C ILE A 12 -21.28 17.48 46.75
N SER A 13 -20.55 16.42 47.14
CA SER A 13 -20.97 15.04 46.94
C SER A 13 -22.24 14.70 47.71
N LYS A 14 -23.07 13.77 47.20
CA LYS A 14 -24.30 13.28 47.87
C LYS A 14 -25.36 14.35 48.14
N ASN A 15 -25.55 15.30 47.23
CA ASN A 15 -26.52 16.40 47.38
C ASN A 15 -27.70 16.33 46.39
N ASN A 16 -27.92 15.19 45.73
CA ASN A 16 -28.97 15.02 44.70
C ASN A 16 -28.93 16.10 43.59
N ILE A 17 -27.73 16.60 43.27
CA ILE A 17 -27.55 17.58 42.20
C ILE A 17 -27.94 16.93 40.87
N THR A 18 -28.79 17.60 40.09
CA THR A 18 -29.27 17.08 38.79
C THR A 18 -28.83 17.99 37.66
N ASN A 19 -29.24 17.67 36.42
CA ASN A 19 -29.02 18.54 35.27
C ASN A 19 -29.57 19.97 35.47
N THR A 20 -30.56 20.23 36.32
CA THR A 20 -31.06 21.60 36.52
C THR A 20 -30.01 22.54 37.12
N SER A 21 -28.95 21.99 37.73
CA SER A 21 -27.88 22.76 38.38
C SER A 21 -26.67 23.02 37.50
N TYR A 22 -26.64 22.54 36.23
CA TYR A 22 -25.43 22.65 35.39
C TYR A 22 -24.99 24.10 35.20
N GLN A 23 -25.92 25.05 35.06
CA GLN A 23 -25.60 26.46 34.84
C GLN A 23 -24.87 27.07 36.04
N ALA A 24 -25.31 26.73 37.26
CA ALA A 24 -24.67 27.21 38.48
C ALA A 24 -23.26 26.61 38.65
N ILE A 25 -23.08 25.32 38.33
CA ILE A 25 -21.77 24.66 38.36
C ILE A 25 -20.84 25.26 37.32
N LYS A 26 -21.32 25.43 36.09
CA LYS A 26 -20.59 26.08 34.99
C LYS A 26 -20.12 27.47 35.39
N GLN A 27 -21.03 28.33 35.86
CA GLN A 27 -20.71 29.68 36.28
C GLN A 27 -19.68 29.69 37.42
N MET A 28 -19.78 28.75 38.37
CA MET A 28 -18.82 28.62 39.47
C MET A 28 -17.43 28.21 38.99
N ILE A 29 -17.31 27.30 38.02
CA ILE A 29 -16.03 26.93 37.41
C ILE A 29 -15.43 28.08 36.57
N GLU A 30 -16.27 28.85 35.87
CA GLU A 30 -15.83 30.01 35.06
C GLU A 30 -15.35 31.19 35.90
N GLN A 31 -15.98 31.43 37.05
CA GLN A 31 -15.78 32.64 37.86
C GLN A 31 -14.88 32.43 39.07
N ASN A 32 -14.52 31.19 39.40
CA ASN A 32 -13.63 30.86 40.51
C ASN A 32 -12.24 30.45 39.99
N ASP A 33 -11.27 31.31 40.25
CA ASP A 33 -9.86 31.12 39.91
C ASP A 33 -9.02 30.48 41.02
N THR A 34 -9.59 30.34 42.23
CA THR A 34 -8.92 29.75 43.41
C THR A 34 -9.24 28.27 43.64
N LEU A 35 -10.29 27.74 43.00
CA LEU A 35 -10.72 26.36 43.20
C LEU A 35 -9.75 25.36 42.56
N LEU A 36 -9.16 24.50 43.39
CA LEU A 36 -8.20 23.45 43.01
C LEU A 36 -8.85 22.06 43.02
N GLU A 37 -9.80 21.81 43.92
CA GLU A 37 -10.44 20.51 44.06
C GLU A 37 -11.97 20.60 44.01
N LEU A 38 -12.59 19.80 43.13
CA LEU A 38 -14.04 19.76 42.98
C LEU A 38 -14.57 18.32 43.08
N TYR A 39 -15.42 18.08 44.08
CA TYR A 39 -16.06 16.77 44.30
C TYR A 39 -17.56 16.84 44.09
N LEU A 40 -18.02 16.09 43.10
CA LEU A 40 -19.42 15.98 42.65
C LEU A 40 -19.94 14.53 42.76
N ARG A 41 -19.26 13.68 43.54
CA ARG A 41 -19.58 12.26 43.67
C ARG A 41 -21.01 12.01 44.14
N TRP A 42 -21.61 10.94 43.64
CA TRP A 42 -22.92 10.46 44.11
C TRP A 42 -24.02 11.53 43.97
N ASN A 43 -24.12 12.08 42.77
CA ASN A 43 -25.18 13.00 42.38
C ASN A 43 -25.94 12.39 41.18
N SER A 44 -26.90 13.13 40.63
CA SER A 44 -27.75 12.69 39.51
C SER A 44 -27.47 13.51 38.24
N ILE A 45 -26.22 13.90 38.02
CA ILE A 45 -25.80 14.62 36.80
C ILE A 45 -25.78 13.60 35.65
N LYS A 46 -26.53 13.90 34.58
CA LYS A 46 -26.61 13.05 33.37
C LYS A 46 -25.78 13.63 32.24
N GLY A 47 -25.64 12.89 31.14
CA GLY A 47 -24.79 13.26 30.01
C GLY A 47 -24.99 14.67 29.47
N SER A 48 -26.23 15.18 29.38
CA SER A 48 -26.48 16.55 28.90
C SER A 48 -26.02 17.65 29.87
N GLY A 49 -26.14 17.45 31.19
CA GLY A 49 -25.58 18.38 32.17
C GLY A 49 -24.05 18.29 32.22
N GLY A 50 -23.51 17.07 32.15
CA GLY A 50 -22.08 16.82 32.09
C GLY A 50 -21.42 17.46 30.87
N LEU A 51 -22.03 17.37 29.68
CA LEU A 51 -21.54 17.99 28.44
C LEU A 51 -21.17 19.47 28.66
N GLU A 52 -22.09 20.25 29.21
CA GLU A 52 -21.89 21.68 29.42
C GLU A 52 -20.84 21.99 30.48
N ILE A 53 -20.70 21.11 31.48
CA ILE A 53 -19.67 21.25 32.52
C ILE A 53 -18.28 20.93 31.94
N PHE A 54 -18.14 19.85 31.18
CA PHE A 54 -16.85 19.47 30.58
C PHE A 54 -16.33 20.47 29.55
N LYS A 55 -17.21 21.13 28.78
CA LYS A 55 -16.83 22.23 27.88
C LYS A 55 -16.11 23.38 28.62
N VAL A 56 -16.51 23.67 29.85
CA VAL A 56 -15.88 24.72 30.65
C VAL A 56 -14.62 24.21 31.34
N LEU A 57 -14.65 22.98 31.83
CA LEU A 57 -13.47 22.33 32.41
C LEU A 57 -12.34 22.21 31.39
N GLN A 58 -12.64 22.02 30.11
CA GLN A 58 -11.66 21.98 29.01
C GLN A 58 -10.71 23.19 29.06
N ALA A 59 -11.25 24.40 29.24
CA ALA A 59 -10.48 25.63 29.31
C ALA A 59 -10.01 26.01 30.73
N ASN A 60 -10.45 25.29 31.77
CA ASN A 60 -10.10 25.61 33.16
C ASN A 60 -8.63 25.28 33.46
N LYS A 61 -7.92 26.24 34.05
CA LYS A 61 -6.48 26.16 34.33
C LYS A 61 -6.12 26.01 35.81
N ASN A 62 -7.12 25.82 36.67
CA ASN A 62 -6.92 25.82 38.13
C ASN A 62 -7.23 24.47 38.76
N ILE A 63 -8.37 23.84 38.43
CA ILE A 63 -8.81 22.60 39.04
C ILE A 63 -7.83 21.47 38.73
N LYS A 64 -7.25 20.89 39.79
CA LYS A 64 -6.28 19.79 39.77
C LYS A 64 -6.93 18.44 40.07
N VAL A 65 -7.95 18.43 40.93
CA VAL A 65 -8.63 17.20 41.38
C VAL A 65 -10.11 17.28 41.04
N LEU A 66 -10.61 16.26 40.37
CA LEU A 66 -11.98 16.23 39.88
C LEU A 66 -12.63 14.86 40.12
N ASP A 67 -13.66 14.82 40.97
CA ASP A 67 -14.44 13.61 41.26
C ASP A 67 -15.86 13.73 40.70
N PHE A 68 -16.14 12.99 39.62
CA PHE A 68 -17.45 12.85 39.00
C PHE A 68 -18.04 11.44 39.21
N SER A 69 -17.47 10.63 40.10
CA SER A 69 -17.87 9.24 40.29
C SER A 69 -19.34 9.12 40.75
N TYR A 70 -19.97 7.99 40.45
CA TYR A 70 -21.36 7.72 40.84
C TYR A 70 -22.34 8.81 40.37
N ASN A 71 -22.24 9.20 39.11
CA ASN A 71 -23.24 10.00 38.41
C ASN A 71 -23.83 9.16 37.26
N LEU A 72 -24.55 9.80 36.33
CA LEU A 72 -25.18 9.14 35.18
C LEU A 72 -24.67 9.76 33.87
N LEU A 73 -23.37 10.09 33.81
CA LEU A 73 -22.78 10.81 32.68
C LEU A 73 -22.95 10.06 31.35
N GLY A 74 -22.90 8.73 31.34
CA GLY A 74 -23.13 7.93 30.13
C GLY A 74 -24.59 7.91 29.64
N ALA A 75 -25.54 8.40 30.43
CA ALA A 75 -26.94 8.43 30.02
C ALA A 75 -27.19 9.47 28.91
N GLY A 76 -27.66 9.00 27.75
CA GLY A 76 -28.15 9.86 26.66
C GLY A 76 -27.12 10.23 25.58
N SER A 77 -25.96 9.56 25.52
CA SER A 77 -24.97 9.55 24.42
C SER A 77 -24.39 10.89 23.89
N VAL A 78 -24.64 12.05 24.50
CA VAL A 78 -24.12 13.34 23.97
C VAL A 78 -22.78 13.76 24.60
N ILE A 79 -22.43 13.27 25.80
CA ILE A 79 -21.29 13.80 26.56
C ILE A 79 -19.92 13.49 25.95
N ILE A 80 -19.82 12.39 25.19
CA ILE A 80 -18.53 11.78 24.86
C ILE A 80 -17.60 12.73 24.11
N THR A 81 -18.13 13.57 23.21
CA THR A 81 -17.33 14.57 22.48
C THR A 81 -16.66 15.55 23.44
N ALA A 82 -17.42 16.19 24.33
CA ALA A 82 -16.87 17.17 25.27
C ALA A 82 -15.91 16.52 26.28
N LEU A 83 -16.16 15.27 26.69
CA LEU A 83 -15.27 14.55 27.59
C LEU A 83 -13.92 14.21 26.92
N LYS A 84 -13.93 13.80 25.65
CA LYS A 84 -12.69 13.58 24.89
C LYS A 84 -11.89 14.86 24.73
N ASP A 85 -12.55 15.94 24.33
CA ASP A 85 -11.89 17.24 24.11
C ASP A 85 -11.29 17.75 25.42
N PHE A 86 -12.01 17.62 26.54
CA PHE A 86 -11.48 17.88 27.88
C PHE A 86 -10.24 17.04 28.18
N ILE A 87 -10.29 15.71 27.99
CA ILE A 87 -9.14 14.84 28.28
C ILE A 87 -7.94 15.20 27.39
N ILE A 88 -8.16 15.49 26.11
CA ILE A 88 -7.08 15.77 25.16
C ILE A 88 -6.44 17.14 25.43
N GLU A 89 -7.24 18.16 25.71
CA GLU A 89 -6.76 19.55 25.76
C GLU A 89 -6.44 20.02 27.18
N ASN A 90 -7.15 19.55 28.20
CA ASN A 90 -6.89 19.96 29.57
C ASN A 90 -5.62 19.27 30.11
N LYS A 91 -4.58 20.06 30.36
CA LYS A 91 -3.32 19.61 30.97
C LYS A 91 -3.19 20.02 32.44
N THR A 92 -4.29 20.43 33.06
CA THR A 92 -4.34 20.96 34.42
C THR A 92 -4.74 19.89 35.43
N VAL A 93 -5.75 19.09 35.10
CA VAL A 93 -6.26 18.03 35.98
C VAL A 93 -5.21 16.93 36.10
N GLN A 94 -4.95 16.56 37.36
CA GLN A 94 -3.96 15.60 37.79
C GLN A 94 -4.56 14.33 38.38
N HIS A 95 -5.73 14.45 39.02
CA HIS A 95 -6.44 13.31 39.61
C HIS A 95 -7.92 13.35 39.20
N LEU A 96 -8.37 12.34 38.46
CA LEU A 96 -9.70 12.27 37.88
C LEU A 96 -10.41 10.97 38.25
N ASP A 97 -11.62 11.06 38.77
CA ASP A 97 -12.50 9.91 39.02
C ASP A 97 -13.78 9.97 38.19
N LEU A 98 -13.96 8.99 37.31
CA LEU A 98 -15.13 8.78 36.46
C LEU A 98 -15.82 7.43 36.74
N SER A 99 -15.53 6.81 37.87
CA SER A 99 -16.08 5.51 38.27
C SER A 99 -17.61 5.52 38.31
N ALA A 100 -18.23 4.40 37.94
CA ALA A 100 -19.67 4.16 38.02
C ALA A 100 -20.53 5.27 37.40
N ASN A 101 -20.32 5.57 36.12
CA ASN A 101 -21.03 6.63 35.39
C ASN A 101 -21.97 6.13 34.29
N GLY A 102 -22.08 4.81 34.13
CA GLY A 102 -22.97 4.18 33.15
C GLY A 102 -22.56 4.45 31.70
N PHE A 103 -21.27 4.63 31.44
CA PHE A 103 -20.75 4.78 30.08
C PHE A 103 -21.00 3.51 29.27
N THR A 104 -21.35 3.67 27.99
CA THR A 104 -21.46 2.53 27.09
C THR A 104 -20.06 1.98 26.75
N TYR A 105 -19.99 0.75 26.24
CA TYR A 105 -18.73 0.18 25.77
C TYR A 105 -18.02 1.09 24.73
N GLN A 106 -18.78 1.70 23.82
CA GLN A 106 -18.25 2.61 22.79
C GLN A 106 -17.74 3.93 23.40
N ASP A 107 -18.40 4.46 24.43
CA ASP A 107 -17.88 5.62 25.15
C ASP A 107 -16.55 5.29 25.82
N CYS A 108 -16.44 4.11 26.43
CA CYS A 108 -15.21 3.68 27.11
C CYS A 108 -14.03 3.53 26.13
N LEU A 109 -14.26 2.98 24.92
CA LEU A 109 -13.24 2.94 23.86
C LEU A 109 -12.73 4.35 23.49
N GLN A 110 -13.64 5.30 23.36
CA GLN A 110 -13.28 6.67 23.01
C GLN A 110 -12.56 7.42 24.15
N ILE A 111 -12.93 7.16 25.41
CA ILE A 111 -12.22 7.69 26.59
C ILE A 111 -10.81 7.09 26.65
N SER A 112 -10.67 5.78 26.43
CA SER A 112 -9.37 5.09 26.40
C SER A 112 -8.45 5.69 25.34
N GLU A 113 -8.98 5.93 24.12
CA GLU A 113 -8.20 6.54 23.05
C GLU A 113 -7.78 7.98 23.37
N ALA A 114 -8.68 8.80 23.92
CA ALA A 114 -8.37 10.18 24.30
C ALA A 114 -7.30 10.25 25.40
N LEU A 115 -7.33 9.33 26.37
CA LEU A 115 -6.36 9.31 27.46
C LEU A 115 -4.92 9.06 27.00
N LYS A 116 -4.71 8.35 25.89
CA LYS A 116 -3.36 8.02 25.38
C LYS A 116 -2.48 9.26 25.14
N SER A 117 -3.07 10.40 24.77
CA SER A 117 -2.35 11.66 24.54
C SER A 117 -2.38 12.63 25.73
N ASN A 118 -3.02 12.22 26.84
CA ASN A 118 -2.99 12.98 28.08
C ASN A 118 -1.92 12.40 29.01
N HIS A 119 -0.95 13.23 29.38
CA HIS A 119 0.12 12.87 30.33
C HIS A 119 0.07 13.71 31.62
N SER A 120 -1.00 14.49 31.83
CA SER A 120 -1.17 15.32 33.03
C SER A 120 -1.98 14.64 34.12
N ILE A 121 -2.84 13.67 33.77
CA ILE A 121 -3.66 12.93 34.73
C ILE A 121 -2.85 11.75 35.28
N TYR A 122 -2.20 11.94 36.42
CA TYR A 122 -1.38 10.92 37.12
C TYR A 122 -2.23 9.90 37.88
N GLY A 123 -3.42 10.28 38.35
CA GLY A 123 -4.38 9.36 38.96
C GLY A 123 -5.68 9.32 38.17
N PHE A 124 -6.08 8.13 37.71
CA PHE A 124 -7.34 7.94 36.99
C PHE A 124 -8.13 6.77 37.57
N HIS A 125 -9.38 7.02 37.95
CA HIS A 125 -10.28 6.00 38.46
C HIS A 125 -11.46 5.82 37.51
N PHE A 126 -11.72 4.56 37.12
CA PHE A 126 -12.73 4.23 36.10
C PHE A 126 -13.60 3.01 36.46
N ARG A 127 -13.54 2.57 37.71
CA ARG A 127 -14.15 1.32 38.16
C ARG A 127 -15.68 1.34 37.99
N GLY A 128 -16.28 0.21 37.69
CA GLY A 128 -17.73 0.11 37.45
C GLY A 128 -18.18 0.56 36.04
N ASN A 129 -17.23 0.74 35.12
CA ASN A 129 -17.44 0.88 33.68
C ASN A 129 -16.79 -0.31 32.93
N PHE A 130 -16.67 -0.25 31.59
CA PHE A 130 -16.11 -1.32 30.75
C PHE A 130 -14.57 -1.30 30.65
N GLY A 131 -13.85 -1.35 31.77
CA GLY A 131 -12.39 -1.39 31.75
C GLY A 131 -11.74 -1.21 33.11
N TYR A 132 -10.40 -1.24 33.11
CA TYR A 132 -9.56 -1.01 34.28
C TYR A 132 -8.32 -0.19 33.89
N VAL A 133 -7.68 0.44 34.87
CA VAL A 133 -6.41 1.16 34.67
C VAL A 133 -5.24 0.23 34.97
N ASP A 134 -4.30 0.11 34.04
CA ASP A 134 -3.11 -0.73 34.21
C ASP A 134 -1.98 0.00 34.97
N SER A 135 -0.89 -0.71 35.24
CA SER A 135 0.32 -0.21 35.91
C SER A 135 0.94 1.02 35.25
N LYS A 136 0.71 1.25 33.96
CA LYS A 136 1.25 2.36 33.18
C LYS A 136 0.26 3.53 33.09
N GLY A 137 -0.92 3.40 33.68
CA GLY A 137 -1.97 4.42 33.68
C GLY A 137 -2.83 4.41 32.42
N PHE A 138 -2.72 3.40 31.55
CA PHE A 138 -3.62 3.23 30.40
C PHE A 138 -4.96 2.67 30.85
N LEU A 139 -6.03 3.15 30.22
CA LEU A 139 -7.36 2.57 30.38
C LEU A 139 -7.53 1.38 29.42
N VAL A 140 -7.51 0.16 29.96
CA VAL A 140 -7.70 -1.08 29.20
C VAL A 140 -9.18 -1.46 29.20
N ILE A 141 -9.76 -1.59 28.02
CA ILE A 141 -11.19 -1.88 27.83
C ILE A 141 -11.46 -3.39 27.80
N GLU A 142 -12.47 -3.84 28.55
CA GLU A 142 -12.89 -5.25 28.61
C GLU A 142 -14.36 -5.40 28.21
N ASN A 143 -14.67 -6.42 27.39
CA ASN A 143 -16.02 -6.69 26.86
C ASN A 143 -17.04 -7.15 27.93
N ASN A 144 -16.58 -7.46 29.15
CA ASN A 144 -17.43 -7.93 30.21
C ASN A 144 -17.51 -6.86 31.32
N MET A 145 -18.69 -6.31 31.52
CA MET A 145 -18.97 -5.48 32.68
C MET A 145 -18.91 -6.36 33.93
N LYS A 146 -17.80 -6.32 34.66
CA LYS A 146 -17.74 -7.01 35.95
C LYS A 146 -18.72 -6.32 36.91
N ASN A 147 -19.72 -7.09 37.32
CA ASN A 147 -20.75 -6.63 38.24
C ASN A 147 -20.15 -6.57 39.65
N TYR A 148 -19.43 -5.49 39.95
CA TYR A 148 -18.86 -5.26 41.28
C TYR A 148 -19.95 -4.70 42.20
N ASN A 149 -20.85 -5.57 42.66
CA ASN A 149 -21.71 -5.25 43.82
C ASN A 149 -20.88 -5.00 45.11
N SER A 150 -19.56 -5.18 45.04
CA SER A 150 -18.55 -4.88 46.05
C SER A 150 -17.59 -3.75 45.61
N ILE A 151 -18.05 -2.71 44.90
CA ILE A 151 -17.30 -1.45 44.85
C ILE A 151 -17.34 -0.85 46.26
N HIS A 152 -16.48 -1.38 47.13
CA HIS A 152 -16.29 -0.89 48.49
C HIS A 152 -15.93 0.59 48.42
N VAL A 153 -16.44 1.33 49.40
CA VAL A 153 -16.39 2.79 49.59
C VAL A 153 -14.95 3.31 49.84
N ASP A 154 -13.94 2.46 49.64
CA ASP A 154 -12.59 2.55 50.22
C ASP A 154 -11.55 3.21 49.31
N GLN A 155 -11.89 3.56 48.07
CA GLN A 155 -11.03 4.32 47.15
C GLN A 155 -11.70 5.63 46.74
N ARG A 156 -12.10 6.44 47.73
CA ARG A 156 -12.44 7.84 47.48
C ARG A 156 -11.15 8.60 47.21
N ILE A 157 -11.06 9.28 46.08
CA ILE A 157 -9.94 10.19 45.84
C ILE A 157 -9.94 11.25 46.95
N LYS A 158 -8.77 11.53 47.53
CA LYS A 158 -8.60 12.49 48.62
C LYS A 158 -7.55 13.51 48.20
N GLY A 159 -7.92 14.38 47.28
CA GLY A 159 -7.02 15.35 46.68
C GLY A 159 -5.89 14.63 45.95
N VAL A 160 -4.67 15.11 46.16
CA VAL A 160 -3.44 14.41 45.79
C VAL A 160 -2.83 13.63 46.97
N SER A 161 -3.56 13.51 48.09
CA SER A 161 -3.11 12.72 49.21
C SER A 161 -3.25 11.23 48.92
N PRO A 162 -2.25 10.43 49.30
CA PRO A 162 -2.29 9.00 49.10
C PRO A 162 -3.24 8.28 50.06
N ASN A 163 -3.60 7.06 49.68
CA ASN A 163 -4.30 6.09 50.51
C ASN A 163 -3.67 4.71 50.27
N PRO A 164 -2.42 4.52 50.73
CA PRO A 164 -1.54 3.49 50.21
C PRO A 164 -2.08 2.10 50.51
N LYS A 165 -2.00 1.25 49.48
CA LYS A 165 -2.13 -0.20 49.60
C LYS A 165 -0.82 -0.78 49.09
N PRO A 166 0.13 -1.11 50.00
CA PRO A 166 1.39 -1.73 49.59
C PRO A 166 1.12 -2.94 48.70
N TYR A 167 1.92 -3.09 47.66
CA TYR A 167 1.87 -4.25 46.80
C TYR A 167 2.28 -5.48 47.61
N GLU A 168 1.40 -6.47 47.63
CA GLU A 168 1.66 -7.78 48.20
C GLU A 168 1.71 -8.80 47.07
N HIS A 169 2.75 -9.64 47.05
CA HIS A 169 2.91 -10.72 46.08
C HIS A 169 1.82 -11.79 46.30
N THR A 170 0.70 -11.65 45.61
CA THR A 170 -0.45 -12.56 45.72
C THR A 170 -0.46 -13.65 44.64
N SER A 171 0.07 -13.35 43.44
CA SER A 171 0.24 -14.30 42.33
C SER A 171 1.16 -13.74 41.24
N HIS A 172 2.20 -14.50 40.84
CA HIS A 172 3.14 -14.12 39.77
C HIS A 172 2.53 -14.01 38.36
N PHE A 173 1.28 -14.43 38.17
CA PHE A 173 0.64 -14.51 36.85
C PHE A 173 -0.46 -13.47 36.64
N GLU A 174 -0.88 -12.76 37.70
CA GLU A 174 -1.97 -11.80 37.61
C GLU A 174 -1.42 -10.38 37.52
N LYS A 175 -1.79 -9.67 36.44
CA LYS A 175 -1.45 -8.25 36.28
C LYS A 175 -2.23 -7.40 37.28
N LEU A 176 -1.57 -6.37 37.80
CA LEU A 176 -2.26 -5.33 38.55
C LEU A 176 -3.33 -4.65 37.69
N LYS A 177 -4.49 -4.44 38.28
CA LYS A 177 -5.65 -3.75 37.68
C LYS A 177 -6.16 -2.68 38.64
N ASP A 178 -6.76 -1.65 38.06
CA ASP A 178 -7.33 -0.51 38.79
C ASP A 178 -6.27 0.26 39.60
N VAL A 179 -5.10 0.44 38.97
CA VAL A 179 -3.95 1.15 39.53
C VAL A 179 -4.17 2.66 39.53
N CYS A 180 -3.78 3.33 40.61
CA CYS A 180 -3.65 4.78 40.63
C CYS A 180 -2.32 5.20 41.27
N TRP A 181 -1.44 5.82 40.49
CA TRP A 181 -0.11 6.21 40.96
C TRP A 181 -0.16 7.13 42.18
N ILE A 182 -1.11 8.08 42.22
CA ILE A 182 -1.30 8.98 43.35
C ILE A 182 -1.78 8.23 44.60
N CYS A 183 -2.89 7.49 44.47
CA CYS A 183 -3.53 6.83 45.62
C CYS A 183 -2.64 5.74 46.22
N ASP A 184 -1.97 4.97 45.36
CA ASP A 184 -1.18 3.80 45.76
C ASP A 184 0.31 4.14 45.98
N GLU A 185 0.66 5.43 45.98
CA GLU A 185 2.01 5.99 46.24
C GLU A 185 3.13 5.47 45.32
N TRP A 186 2.84 5.26 44.04
CA TRP A 186 3.84 4.71 43.11
C TRP A 186 5.12 5.57 43.08
N GLN A 187 6.28 4.91 42.96
CA GLN A 187 7.58 5.56 42.98
C GLN A 187 8.30 5.37 41.65
N MET A 188 9.06 6.37 41.23
CA MET A 188 9.96 6.20 40.09
C MET A 188 11.19 5.38 40.52
N SER A 189 11.49 4.30 39.79
CA SER A 189 12.78 3.61 39.85
C SER A 189 13.46 3.62 38.47
N THR A 190 14.77 3.47 38.49
CA THR A 190 15.62 3.38 37.29
C THR A 190 16.22 2.00 37.24
N PHE A 191 15.95 1.29 36.16
CA PHE A 191 16.47 -0.05 35.92
C PHE A 191 17.57 0.04 34.88
N GLU A 192 18.80 -0.21 35.32
CA GLU A 192 20.00 -0.14 34.48
C GLU A 192 20.55 -1.55 34.21
N TRP A 193 20.94 -1.78 32.96
CA TRP A 193 21.75 -2.91 32.55
C TRP A 193 23.08 -2.41 32.00
N ILE A 194 24.16 -2.74 32.71
CA ILE A 194 25.53 -2.43 32.33
C ILE A 194 26.16 -3.69 31.75
N PRO A 195 26.51 -3.74 30.46
CA PRO A 195 27.16 -4.89 29.86
C PRO A 195 28.40 -5.34 30.64
N ASN A 196 28.52 -6.65 30.87
CA ASN A 196 29.58 -7.31 31.63
C ASN A 196 29.65 -6.98 33.13
N GLN A 197 28.79 -6.11 33.66
CA GLN A 197 28.63 -5.89 35.10
C GLN A 197 27.30 -6.45 35.59
N SER A 198 26.19 -6.09 34.94
CA SER A 198 24.86 -6.64 35.25
C SER A 198 24.75 -8.10 34.77
N GLY A 199 25.33 -8.41 33.63
CA GLY A 199 25.41 -9.76 33.09
C GLY A 199 26.25 -9.81 31.81
N ALA A 200 26.51 -11.01 31.28
CA ALA A 200 27.42 -11.22 30.15
C ALA A 200 26.92 -10.67 28.80
N CYS A 201 25.66 -10.23 28.70
CA CYS A 201 25.11 -9.73 27.46
C CYS A 201 25.49 -8.26 27.20
N SER A 202 26.05 -8.01 26.03
CA SER A 202 26.42 -6.68 25.52
C SER A 202 25.69 -6.28 24.24
N GLU A 203 24.77 -7.11 23.73
CA GLU A 203 24.08 -6.90 22.46
C GLU A 203 22.55 -6.86 22.66
N GLU A 204 21.84 -6.19 21.75
CA GLU A 204 20.38 -6.19 21.70
C GLU A 204 19.81 -7.53 21.19
N PRO A 205 18.58 -7.91 21.57
CA PRO A 205 17.66 -7.22 22.47
C PRO A 205 17.75 -7.68 23.93
N ILE A 206 17.59 -6.72 24.85
CA ILE A 206 17.42 -6.96 26.28
C ILE A 206 16.00 -6.59 26.68
N PHE A 207 15.33 -7.49 27.38
CA PHE A 207 14.00 -7.26 27.95
C PHE A 207 14.06 -7.29 29.47
N ILE A 208 13.19 -6.54 30.13
CA ILE A 208 12.92 -6.61 31.56
C ILE A 208 11.51 -7.14 31.80
N HIS A 209 11.33 -7.86 32.91
CA HIS A 209 10.09 -8.54 33.28
C HIS A 209 9.78 -8.24 34.73
N PHE A 210 8.60 -7.71 35.01
CA PHE A 210 8.12 -7.40 36.36
C PHE A 210 7.00 -8.34 36.78
N ASP A 211 7.02 -8.78 38.04
CA ASP A 211 6.00 -9.67 38.60
C ASP A 211 4.58 -9.05 38.59
N TYR A 212 4.46 -7.77 38.92
CA TYR A 212 3.19 -7.04 38.95
C TYR A 212 2.58 -6.80 37.55
N GLU A 213 3.35 -7.01 36.48
CA GLU A 213 2.88 -7.02 35.08
C GLU A 213 2.75 -8.45 34.52
N GLY A 214 2.78 -9.47 35.38
CA GLY A 214 2.70 -10.88 34.98
C GLY A 214 3.91 -11.37 34.20
N PHE A 215 5.08 -10.77 34.42
CA PHE A 215 6.34 -11.03 33.73
C PHE A 215 6.32 -10.86 32.21
N GLU A 216 5.44 -10.00 31.69
CA GLU A 216 5.44 -9.66 30.27
C GLU A 216 6.76 -8.99 29.85
N PRO A 217 7.23 -9.27 28.62
CA PRO A 217 8.49 -8.73 28.12
C PRO A 217 8.35 -7.24 27.80
N ILE A 218 9.22 -6.45 28.41
CA ILE A 218 9.34 -5.02 28.13
C ILE A 218 10.72 -4.77 27.55
N PHE A 219 10.78 -4.23 26.32
CA PHE A 219 12.06 -3.94 25.68
C PHE A 219 12.74 -2.74 26.39
N LEU A 220 14.01 -2.91 26.76
CA LEU A 220 14.77 -1.87 27.47
C LEU A 220 15.12 -0.67 26.60
N GLY A 221 15.01 -0.79 25.27
CA GLY A 221 15.41 0.25 24.33
C GLY A 221 16.85 0.07 23.84
N LYS A 222 17.36 1.10 23.17
CA LYS A 222 18.75 1.18 22.68
C LYS A 222 19.69 1.58 23.82
N PRO A 223 20.97 1.18 23.79
CA PRO A 223 21.93 1.63 24.77
C PRO A 223 22.18 3.14 24.63
N ASP A 224 22.55 3.78 25.73
CA ASP A 224 22.99 5.16 25.79
C ASP A 224 24.38 5.35 25.15
N SER A 225 24.90 6.58 25.18
CA SER A 225 26.22 6.91 24.62
C SER A 225 27.38 6.15 25.26
N ASN A 226 27.20 5.58 26.45
CA ASN A 226 28.19 4.77 27.15
C ASN A 226 28.02 3.27 26.91
N GLY A 227 26.99 2.86 26.15
CA GLY A 227 26.67 1.44 25.93
C GLY A 227 25.79 0.82 27.02
N ASN A 228 25.30 1.61 27.99
CA ASN A 228 24.44 1.13 29.07
C ASN A 228 22.98 1.21 28.64
N PHE A 229 22.18 0.24 29.07
CA PHE A 229 20.74 0.26 28.81
C PHE A 229 20.03 0.73 30.08
N ASN A 230 19.11 1.67 29.98
CA ASN A 230 18.35 2.13 31.13
C ASN A 230 16.88 2.39 30.77
N THR A 231 16.00 2.20 31.75
CA THR A 231 14.60 2.61 31.65
C THR A 231 14.13 3.16 32.99
N HIS A 232 13.34 4.24 32.94
CA HIS A 232 12.66 4.79 34.11
C HIS A 232 11.22 4.29 34.15
N ARG A 233 10.74 3.89 35.33
CA ARG A 233 9.41 3.30 35.50
C ARG A 233 8.79 3.79 36.81
N MET A 234 7.50 4.06 36.77
CA MET A 234 6.70 4.09 37.99
C MET A 234 6.41 2.66 38.41
N ILE A 235 6.69 2.33 39.66
CA ILE A 235 6.47 1.00 40.23
C ILE A 235 5.71 1.10 41.56
N PRO A 236 4.95 0.08 41.98
CA PRO A 236 4.17 0.15 43.21
C PRO A 236 5.07 0.22 44.47
N THR A 237 4.51 0.67 45.59
CA THR A 237 5.20 0.60 46.89
C THR A 237 5.20 -0.83 47.41
N GLY A 238 6.29 -1.24 48.06
CA GLY A 238 6.46 -2.60 48.56
C GLY A 238 7.69 -3.28 47.96
N ASP A 239 7.66 -4.61 47.97
CA ASP A 239 8.69 -5.47 47.38
C ASP A 239 8.27 -5.85 45.96
N ILE A 240 9.19 -5.70 45.00
CA ILE A 240 8.95 -6.01 43.59
C ILE A 240 10.04 -6.92 43.09
N GLU A 241 9.63 -7.95 42.38
CA GLU A 241 10.55 -8.87 41.73
C GLU A 241 10.62 -8.61 40.22
N TYR A 242 11.84 -8.61 39.71
CA TYR A 242 12.08 -8.48 38.27
C TYR A 242 13.26 -9.30 37.80
N PHE A 243 13.36 -9.53 36.51
CA PHE A 243 14.54 -10.12 35.89
C PHE A 243 14.69 -9.61 34.47
N TYR A 244 15.84 -9.89 33.86
CA TYR A 244 16.11 -9.58 32.46
C TYR A 244 16.09 -10.83 31.61
N THR A 245 15.79 -10.68 30.32
CA THR A 245 16.11 -11.70 29.33
C THR A 245 16.96 -11.14 28.22
N ALA A 246 17.97 -11.91 27.83
CA ALA A 246 18.80 -11.65 26.67
C ALA A 246 19.07 -12.97 25.94
N ASN A 247 18.99 -12.97 24.60
CA ASN A 247 19.07 -14.21 23.80
C ASN A 247 18.13 -15.33 24.28
N SER A 248 16.92 -14.96 24.73
CA SER A 248 15.92 -15.91 25.28
C SER A 248 16.35 -16.65 26.54
N ILE A 249 17.37 -16.15 27.26
CA ILE A 249 17.84 -16.68 28.54
C ILE A 249 17.51 -15.67 29.63
N GLN A 250 16.99 -16.13 30.75
CA GLN A 250 16.75 -15.30 31.92
C GLN A 250 18.04 -15.02 32.68
N ILE A 251 18.16 -13.79 33.17
CA ILE A 251 19.32 -13.30 33.89
C ILE A 251 18.82 -12.39 35.03
N ALA A 252 19.22 -12.67 36.26
CA ALA A 252 19.16 -11.70 37.35
C ALA A 252 20.43 -10.84 37.29
N SER A 253 20.27 -9.52 37.30
CA SER A 253 21.37 -8.57 37.26
C SER A 253 22.25 -8.71 38.50
N GLN A 254 23.57 -8.81 38.31
CA GLN A 254 24.55 -8.86 39.40
C GLN A 254 24.77 -7.51 40.07
N THR A 255 24.29 -6.41 39.46
CA THR A 255 24.39 -5.05 40.02
C THR A 255 23.22 -4.69 40.94
N ALA A 256 22.24 -5.59 41.10
CA ALA A 256 21.07 -5.40 41.97
C ALA A 256 20.94 -6.56 42.99
N PRO A 257 20.25 -6.36 44.12
CA PRO A 257 19.99 -7.44 45.08
C PRO A 257 19.29 -8.63 44.41
N ILE A 258 19.79 -9.84 44.65
CA ILE A 258 19.25 -11.08 44.07
C ILE A 258 18.48 -11.87 45.14
N LYS A 259 17.29 -12.32 44.79
CA LYS A 259 16.46 -13.26 45.54
C LYS A 259 16.50 -14.63 44.86
N GLN A 260 16.90 -15.65 45.61
CA GLN A 260 16.84 -17.04 45.15
C GLN A 260 15.51 -17.68 45.55
N HIS A 261 14.87 -18.34 44.59
CA HIS A 261 13.60 -19.05 44.80
C HIS A 261 13.85 -20.50 45.17
N ILE A 262 13.32 -20.94 46.32
CA ILE A 262 13.41 -22.33 46.77
C ILE A 262 12.57 -23.24 45.84
N GLU A 263 11.37 -22.78 45.48
CA GLU A 263 10.49 -23.46 44.53
C GLU A 263 10.62 -22.81 43.16
N LYS A 264 11.33 -23.49 42.24
CA LYS A 264 11.49 -23.00 40.87
C LYS A 264 10.18 -23.15 40.10
N PHE A 265 9.73 -22.08 39.46
CA PHE A 265 8.53 -22.10 38.62
C PHE A 265 8.86 -21.71 37.18
N ARG A 266 8.03 -22.15 36.24
CA ARG A 266 8.19 -21.83 34.82
C ARG A 266 7.12 -20.83 34.40
N THR A 267 7.53 -19.81 33.66
CA THR A 267 6.61 -18.89 32.99
C THR A 267 6.87 -18.89 31.48
N LYS A 268 5.81 -18.61 30.73
CA LYS A 268 5.87 -18.46 29.27
C LYS A 268 5.96 -16.98 28.94
N VAL A 269 7.04 -16.59 28.30
CA VAL A 269 7.30 -15.20 27.92
C VAL A 269 7.39 -15.10 26.41
N SER A 270 6.72 -14.11 25.82
CA SER A 270 6.67 -13.92 24.36
C SER A 270 7.74 -12.94 23.89
N ILE A 271 8.94 -13.42 23.57
CA ILE A 271 10.08 -12.60 23.15
C ILE A 271 10.21 -12.67 21.62
N ALA A 272 10.06 -11.55 20.92
CA ALA A 272 10.28 -11.44 19.47
C ALA A 272 9.55 -12.51 18.64
N ASP A 273 8.24 -12.67 18.87
CA ASP A 273 7.36 -13.68 18.25
C ASP A 273 7.68 -15.15 18.61
N GLN A 274 8.53 -15.40 19.60
CA GLN A 274 8.82 -16.72 20.14
C GLN A 274 8.31 -16.84 21.57
N ILE A 275 7.62 -17.95 21.87
CA ILE A 275 7.26 -18.29 23.24
C ILE A 275 8.43 -19.02 23.87
N VAL A 276 9.11 -18.34 24.79
CA VAL A 276 10.22 -18.87 25.57
C VAL A 276 9.67 -19.36 26.90
N ASN A 277 9.97 -20.61 27.26
CA ASN A 277 9.72 -21.11 28.60
C ASN A 277 10.91 -20.73 29.47
N VAL A 278 10.70 -19.76 30.36
CA VAL A 278 11.72 -19.29 31.30
C VAL A 278 11.54 -20.03 32.62
N LEU A 279 12.62 -20.63 33.13
CA LEU A 279 12.68 -21.14 34.51
C LEU A 279 13.10 -19.98 35.40
N ILE A 280 12.23 -19.55 36.30
CA ILE A 280 12.54 -18.51 37.28
C ILE A 280 13.07 -19.22 38.52
N ASP A 281 14.37 -19.11 38.75
CA ASP A 281 15.05 -19.57 39.96
C ASP A 281 15.77 -18.44 40.71
N GLU A 282 16.13 -17.36 40.02
CA GLU A 282 16.66 -16.14 40.61
C GLU A 282 15.95 -14.90 40.04
N THR A 283 15.60 -13.95 40.90
CA THR A 283 15.06 -12.63 40.50
C THR A 283 15.84 -11.52 41.18
N ASN A 284 15.83 -10.33 40.61
CA ASN A 284 16.22 -9.12 41.31
C ASN A 284 15.07 -8.62 42.20
N LEU A 285 15.41 -7.97 43.32
CA LEU A 285 14.47 -7.42 44.28
C LEU A 285 14.68 -5.91 44.44
N GLU A 286 13.60 -5.14 44.24
CA GLU A 286 13.53 -3.70 44.52
C GLU A 286 12.51 -3.47 45.65
N SER A 287 12.88 -2.71 46.70
CA SER A 287 12.03 -2.48 47.87
C SER A 287 11.93 -0.99 48.23
N PHE A 288 10.72 -0.43 48.22
CA PHE A 288 10.47 0.95 48.64
C PHE A 288 9.92 1.04 50.07
N LYS A 289 10.76 1.44 51.04
CA LYS A 289 10.41 1.54 52.48
C LYS A 289 9.98 2.94 52.94
N LYS A 290 10.26 3.98 52.16
CA LYS A 290 9.83 5.38 52.39
C LYS A 290 9.37 5.96 51.05
N SER A 291 8.11 6.33 50.96
CA SER A 291 7.48 6.89 49.77
C SER A 291 7.54 8.43 49.78
N LYS A 292 7.81 9.02 48.62
CA LYS A 292 7.49 10.43 48.33
C LYS A 292 6.14 10.49 47.60
N PRO A 293 5.30 11.51 47.84
CA PRO A 293 4.06 11.64 47.09
C PRO A 293 4.35 11.83 45.59
N VAL A 294 3.50 11.28 44.72
CA VAL A 294 3.61 11.47 43.25
C VAL A 294 3.41 12.94 42.87
N ILE A 295 2.61 13.65 43.66
CA ILE A 295 2.35 15.08 43.50
C ILE A 295 2.53 15.76 44.84
N GLU A 296 3.42 16.74 44.89
CA GLU A 296 3.71 17.58 46.06
C GLU A 296 3.41 19.03 45.67
N ASP A 297 2.61 19.73 46.48
CA ASP A 297 2.19 21.12 46.22
C ASP A 297 1.64 21.37 44.80
N TRP A 298 0.90 20.41 44.23
CA TRP A 298 0.35 20.44 42.86
C TRP A 298 1.37 20.32 41.73
N TYR A 299 2.60 19.92 42.04
CA TYR A 299 3.65 19.63 41.06
C TYR A 299 4.02 18.15 41.09
N PRO A 300 4.18 17.51 39.92
CA PRO A 300 4.66 16.13 39.86
C PRO A 300 6.09 16.06 40.41
N THR A 301 6.38 15.03 41.21
CA THR A 301 7.70 14.83 41.83
C THR A 301 8.66 14.01 40.95
N TYR A 302 8.15 13.42 39.87
CA TYR A 302 8.88 12.55 38.95
C TYR A 302 8.69 12.97 37.50
N ASP A 303 9.69 12.68 36.67
CA ASP A 303 9.66 12.98 35.24
C ASP A 303 8.97 11.88 34.41
N VAL A 304 8.69 10.71 35.00
CA VAL A 304 7.98 9.62 34.32
C VAL A 304 6.50 9.98 34.16
N LEU A 305 6.06 10.01 32.91
CA LEU A 305 4.69 10.39 32.55
C LEU A 305 3.75 9.17 32.51
N PRO A 306 2.49 9.33 32.94
CA PRO A 306 1.47 8.29 32.77
C PRO A 306 1.17 8.08 31.29
N ARG A 307 0.85 6.84 30.91
CA ARG A 307 0.51 6.45 29.53
C ARG A 307 1.64 6.67 28.52
N THR A 308 2.89 6.62 28.96
CA THR A 308 4.04 6.50 28.07
C THR A 308 4.12 5.08 27.53
N GLN A 309 4.18 4.95 26.21
CA GLN A 309 4.24 3.65 25.54
C GLN A 309 5.66 3.07 25.64
N ASP A 310 5.74 1.74 25.82
CA ASP A 310 7.03 1.07 25.87
C ASP A 310 7.74 1.11 24.51
N PRO A 311 9.08 1.14 24.49
CA PRO A 311 9.85 0.90 23.28
C PRO A 311 9.40 -0.41 22.62
N ILE A 312 9.10 -0.37 21.32
CA ILE A 312 8.73 -1.56 20.56
C ILE A 312 10.02 -2.17 20.01
N TYR A 313 10.35 -3.39 20.42
CA TYR A 313 11.41 -4.14 19.76
C TYR A 313 10.94 -4.54 18.36
N ILE A 314 11.55 -3.94 17.35
CA ILE A 314 11.42 -4.37 15.96
C ILE A 314 12.66 -5.22 15.68
N PRO A 315 12.53 -6.55 15.55
CA PRO A 315 13.65 -7.38 15.15
C PRO A 315 14.24 -6.79 13.87
N ALA A 316 15.57 -6.65 13.81
CA ALA A 316 16.24 -6.32 12.55
C ALA A 316 15.61 -7.22 11.50
N LYS A 317 14.95 -6.62 10.48
CA LYS A 317 14.32 -7.38 9.42
C LYS A 317 15.39 -8.37 9.01
N ARG A 318 15.20 -9.69 9.27
CA ARG A 318 15.92 -10.69 8.47
C ARG A 318 15.64 -10.19 7.08
N LYS A 319 16.64 -9.63 6.38
CA LYS A 319 16.45 -9.11 5.03
C LYS A 319 15.69 -10.25 4.36
N LYS A 320 14.39 -10.08 4.14
CA LYS A 320 13.62 -11.10 3.44
C LYS A 320 14.45 -11.19 2.18
N GLN A 321 15.10 -12.34 1.94
CA GLN A 321 15.87 -12.50 0.73
C GLN A 321 14.93 -12.03 -0.35
N LYS A 322 15.24 -10.90 -0.99
CA LYS A 322 14.35 -10.28 -1.96
C LYS A 322 14.11 -11.41 -2.92
N ARG A 323 12.88 -11.92 -2.98
CA ARG A 323 12.60 -13.10 -3.80
C ARG A 323 13.10 -12.74 -5.18
N ILE A 324 14.07 -13.49 -5.69
CA ILE A 324 14.65 -13.19 -7.00
C ILE A 324 13.48 -13.16 -7.96
N TRP A 325 13.27 -12.00 -8.57
CA TRP A 325 12.14 -11.83 -9.45
C TRP A 325 12.28 -12.76 -10.64
N THR A 326 11.19 -13.46 -10.96
CA THR A 326 11.09 -14.33 -12.13
C THR A 326 9.72 -14.12 -12.75
N TYR A 327 9.63 -14.28 -14.07
CA TYR A 327 8.36 -14.10 -14.78
C TYR A 327 7.17 -14.88 -14.15
N PRO A 328 7.29 -16.13 -13.68
CA PRO A 328 6.16 -16.87 -13.09
C PRO A 328 5.53 -16.23 -11.84
N ILE A 329 6.24 -15.34 -11.14
CA ILE A 329 5.70 -14.60 -9.98
C ILE A 329 5.21 -13.19 -10.32
N SER A 330 5.25 -12.83 -11.61
CA SER A 330 4.79 -11.55 -12.12
C SER A 330 3.26 -11.46 -12.23
N ILE A 331 2.77 -10.23 -12.38
CA ILE A 331 1.35 -9.94 -12.62
C ILE A 331 0.84 -10.50 -13.95
N TRP A 332 1.73 -10.70 -14.93
CA TRP A 332 1.37 -11.16 -16.27
C TRP A 332 1.17 -12.67 -16.35
N ALA A 333 1.96 -13.44 -15.59
CA ALA A 333 2.03 -14.89 -15.67
C ALA A 333 0.67 -15.63 -15.65
N PRO A 334 -0.34 -15.22 -14.86
CA PRO A 334 -1.61 -15.95 -14.82
C PRO A 334 -2.42 -15.89 -16.12
N LYS A 335 -2.21 -14.89 -16.99
CA LYS A 335 -3.09 -14.63 -18.14
C LYS A 335 -2.36 -14.43 -19.46
N TYR A 336 -1.11 -13.99 -19.44
CA TYR A 336 -0.35 -13.72 -20.66
C TYR A 336 0.11 -15.03 -21.30
N LYS A 337 -0.05 -15.15 -22.63
CA LYS A 337 0.33 -16.35 -23.39
C LYS A 337 1.43 -15.97 -24.38
N PHE A 338 2.61 -16.57 -24.22
CA PHE A 338 3.70 -16.40 -25.17
C PHE A 338 3.39 -17.08 -26.51
N ASP A 339 3.92 -16.52 -27.59
CA ASP A 339 3.91 -17.18 -28.88
C ASP A 339 4.80 -18.42 -28.82
N THR A 340 4.23 -19.59 -29.08
CA THR A 340 4.99 -20.82 -29.29
C THR A 340 5.23 -21.03 -30.78
N GLU A 341 6.26 -21.79 -31.12
CA GLU A 341 6.49 -22.20 -32.51
C GLU A 341 5.26 -22.91 -33.10
N GLU A 342 4.57 -23.72 -32.30
CA GLU A 342 3.31 -24.38 -32.69
C GLU A 342 2.21 -23.37 -33.03
N LEU A 343 2.04 -22.31 -32.22
CA LEU A 343 1.05 -21.26 -32.50
C LEU A 343 1.40 -20.51 -33.78
N LEU A 344 2.67 -20.14 -33.95
CA LEU A 344 3.16 -19.49 -35.16
C LEU A 344 2.95 -20.36 -36.39
N ARG A 345 3.19 -21.68 -36.27
CA ARG A 345 2.95 -22.63 -37.35
C ARG A 345 1.48 -22.72 -37.71
N LYS A 346 0.57 -22.71 -36.73
CA LYS A 346 -0.88 -22.66 -37.00
C LYS A 346 -1.26 -21.39 -37.75
N CYS A 347 -0.72 -20.24 -37.37
CA CYS A 347 -0.95 -18.97 -38.08
C CYS A 347 -0.42 -19.04 -39.53
N PHE A 348 0.80 -19.55 -39.72
CA PHE A 348 1.42 -19.70 -41.03
C PHE A 348 0.63 -20.64 -41.94
N GLU A 349 0.20 -21.80 -41.45
CA GLU A 349 -0.60 -22.74 -42.25
C GLU A 349 -1.97 -22.16 -42.61
N ARG A 350 -2.59 -21.40 -41.70
CA ARG A 350 -3.83 -20.69 -42.00
C ARG A 350 -3.63 -19.63 -43.08
N ASP A 351 -2.58 -18.82 -42.97
CA ASP A 351 -2.25 -17.79 -43.95
C ASP A 351 -1.91 -18.41 -45.32
N TRP A 352 -1.10 -19.47 -45.34
CA TRP A 352 -0.74 -20.21 -46.55
C TRP A 352 -1.96 -20.79 -47.26
N ALA A 353 -2.94 -21.32 -46.50
CA ALA A 353 -4.19 -21.82 -47.06
C ALA A 353 -5.03 -20.71 -47.72
N CYS A 354 -4.87 -19.45 -47.29
CA CYS A 354 -5.50 -18.28 -47.91
C CYS A 354 -4.72 -17.74 -49.12
N CYS A 355 -3.41 -17.96 -49.18
CA CYS A 355 -2.56 -17.51 -50.28
C CYS A 355 -2.91 -18.19 -51.62
N LYS A 356 -2.67 -17.48 -52.72
CA LYS A 356 -2.84 -17.97 -54.08
C LYS A 356 -1.53 -18.28 -54.79
N ILE A 357 -0.47 -18.53 -54.03
CA ILE A 357 0.86 -18.84 -54.56
C ILE A 357 0.81 -20.02 -55.53
N SER A 358 0.03 -21.07 -55.20
CA SER A 358 -0.20 -22.23 -56.09
C SER A 358 -0.83 -21.89 -57.45
N LYS A 359 -1.45 -20.70 -57.60
CA LYS A 359 -2.02 -20.27 -58.88
C LYS A 359 -0.99 -19.73 -59.85
N PHE A 360 0.17 -19.27 -59.39
CA PHE A 360 1.24 -18.74 -60.25
C PHE A 360 2.57 -19.50 -60.13
N VAL A 361 2.81 -20.22 -59.02
CA VAL A 361 3.88 -21.23 -58.89
C VAL A 361 3.30 -22.61 -59.19
N LYS A 362 3.58 -23.16 -60.37
CA LYS A 362 2.87 -24.35 -60.88
C LYS A 362 3.47 -25.69 -60.43
N LYS A 363 4.78 -25.77 -60.21
CA LYS A 363 5.43 -27.03 -59.82
C LYS A 363 5.24 -27.25 -58.32
N GLN A 364 4.79 -28.44 -57.93
CA GLN A 364 4.58 -28.78 -56.52
C GLN A 364 5.87 -28.67 -55.70
N GLU A 365 7.00 -29.15 -56.26
CA GLU A 365 8.31 -29.05 -55.61
C GLU A 365 8.72 -27.59 -55.32
N GLU A 366 8.48 -26.68 -56.27
CA GLU A 366 8.74 -25.25 -56.08
C GLU A 366 7.78 -24.63 -55.05
N GLN A 367 6.52 -25.07 -55.01
CA GLN A 367 5.56 -24.62 -53.99
C GLN A 367 6.01 -25.03 -52.58
N ASP A 368 6.46 -26.27 -52.40
CA ASP A 368 6.92 -26.79 -51.11
C ASP A 368 8.18 -26.05 -50.64
N GLN A 369 9.12 -25.77 -51.55
CA GLN A 369 10.32 -24.99 -51.24
C GLN A 369 10.02 -23.51 -50.93
N VAL A 370 9.13 -22.86 -51.69
CA VAL A 370 8.67 -21.48 -51.39
C VAL A 370 7.96 -21.44 -50.04
N LYS A 371 7.11 -22.43 -49.74
CA LYS A 371 6.42 -22.54 -48.44
C LYS A 371 7.43 -22.60 -47.30
N GLU A 372 8.47 -23.43 -47.43
CA GLU A 372 9.50 -23.54 -46.39
C GLU A 372 10.30 -22.23 -46.21
N MET A 373 10.65 -21.54 -47.30
CA MET A 373 11.32 -20.23 -47.21
C MET A 373 10.46 -19.17 -46.52
N LEU A 374 9.16 -19.13 -46.84
CA LEU A 374 8.23 -18.21 -46.20
C LEU A 374 8.05 -18.53 -44.72
N TRP A 375 8.05 -19.82 -44.33
CA TRP A 375 8.01 -20.23 -42.94
C TRP A 375 9.22 -19.70 -42.16
N GLN A 376 10.43 -19.85 -42.71
CA GLN A 376 11.66 -19.34 -42.10
C GLN A 376 11.64 -17.81 -41.90
N ALA A 377 10.97 -17.07 -42.79
CA ALA A 377 10.81 -15.63 -42.70
C ALA A 377 9.50 -15.18 -42.02
N TYR A 378 8.64 -16.10 -41.57
CA TYR A 378 7.27 -15.78 -41.18
C TYR A 378 7.18 -14.87 -39.96
N LYS A 379 7.95 -15.15 -38.90
CA LYS A 379 7.91 -14.35 -37.66
C LYS A 379 8.30 -12.88 -37.93
N PRO A 380 9.47 -12.55 -38.50
CA PRO A 380 9.83 -11.16 -38.81
C PRO A 380 8.84 -10.48 -39.76
N MET A 381 8.36 -11.20 -40.77
CA MET A 381 7.41 -10.66 -41.74
C MET A 381 6.06 -10.31 -41.11
N ARG A 382 5.53 -11.18 -40.25
CA ARG A 382 4.29 -10.94 -39.50
C ARG A 382 4.42 -9.76 -38.55
N GLU A 383 5.54 -9.64 -37.85
CA GLU A 383 5.79 -8.53 -36.91
C GLU A 383 5.90 -7.20 -37.65
N THR A 384 6.59 -7.22 -38.81
CA THR A 384 6.65 -6.07 -39.72
C THR A 384 5.26 -5.69 -40.23
N TYR A 385 4.47 -6.68 -40.65
CA TYR A 385 3.08 -6.46 -41.07
C TYR A 385 2.27 -5.75 -39.97
N ARG A 386 2.36 -6.20 -38.71
CA ARG A 386 1.63 -5.57 -37.60
C ARG A 386 2.01 -4.10 -37.42
N PHE A 387 3.30 -3.77 -37.55
CA PHE A 387 3.76 -2.39 -37.49
C PHE A 387 3.15 -1.53 -38.61
N TYR A 388 3.29 -1.95 -39.87
CA TYR A 388 2.80 -1.17 -41.01
C TYR A 388 1.27 -1.14 -41.11
N ALA A 389 0.58 -2.19 -40.68
CA ALA A 389 -0.88 -2.25 -40.64
C ALA A 389 -1.49 -1.29 -39.60
N SER A 390 -0.70 -0.84 -38.62
CA SER A 390 -1.14 0.14 -37.62
C SER A 390 -1.12 1.59 -38.10
N VAL A 391 -0.52 1.88 -39.27
CA VAL A 391 -0.35 3.27 -39.72
C VAL A 391 -1.69 3.97 -39.89
N ASN A 392 -2.63 3.34 -40.58
CA ASN A 392 -3.98 3.87 -40.84
C ASN A 392 -5.01 2.71 -40.95
N PRO A 393 -5.40 2.06 -39.83
CA PRO A 393 -6.41 1.01 -39.86
C PRO A 393 -7.77 1.55 -40.34
N THR A 394 -8.53 0.73 -41.08
CA THR A 394 -9.90 1.08 -41.52
C THR A 394 -10.90 0.48 -40.54
N GLY A 395 -11.45 1.30 -39.64
CA GLY A 395 -12.32 0.79 -38.57
C GLY A 395 -11.55 -0.17 -37.65
N ASP A 396 -12.06 -1.39 -37.48
CA ASP A 396 -11.41 -2.45 -36.69
C ASP A 396 -10.45 -3.34 -37.51
N VAL A 397 -10.20 -3.00 -38.77
CA VAL A 397 -9.39 -3.81 -39.69
C VAL A 397 -7.99 -3.23 -39.81
N PHE A 398 -7.02 -3.96 -39.28
CA PHE A 398 -5.60 -3.68 -39.48
C PHE A 398 -5.16 -4.28 -40.82
N SER A 399 -4.74 -3.42 -41.76
CA SER A 399 -4.24 -3.80 -43.07
C SER A 399 -3.25 -2.75 -43.60
N MET A 400 -2.37 -3.16 -44.52
CA MET A 400 -1.39 -2.27 -45.14
C MET A 400 -1.98 -1.65 -46.42
N SER A 401 -2.35 -0.38 -46.35
CA SER A 401 -2.73 0.40 -47.54
C SER A 401 -1.52 0.68 -48.44
N VAL A 402 -1.74 1.36 -49.58
CA VAL A 402 -0.68 1.63 -50.57
C VAL A 402 0.51 2.37 -49.94
N ASN A 403 0.28 3.44 -49.18
CA ASN A 403 1.38 4.25 -48.63
C ASN A 403 2.27 3.47 -47.64
N PRO A 404 1.75 2.80 -46.59
CA PRO A 404 2.57 1.94 -45.73
C PRO A 404 3.30 0.84 -46.49
N THR A 405 2.70 0.30 -47.56
CA THR A 405 3.35 -0.71 -48.39
C THR A 405 4.53 -0.11 -49.15
N SER A 406 4.35 1.03 -49.81
CA SER A 406 5.43 1.74 -50.51
C SER A 406 6.56 2.13 -49.55
N ASP A 407 6.22 2.58 -48.34
CA ASP A 407 7.20 2.88 -47.29
C ASP A 407 8.00 1.63 -46.91
N PHE A 408 7.35 0.49 -46.69
CA PHE A 408 8.04 -0.79 -46.42
C PHE A 408 9.00 -1.18 -47.55
N ILE A 409 8.55 -1.09 -48.81
CA ILE A 409 9.36 -1.42 -49.99
C ILE A 409 10.58 -0.49 -50.10
N ASN A 410 10.42 0.79 -49.80
CA ASN A 410 11.50 1.78 -49.78
C ASN A 410 12.51 1.49 -48.67
N GLN A 411 12.05 1.17 -47.45
CA GLN A 411 12.93 0.84 -46.33
C GLN A 411 13.73 -0.45 -46.59
N CYS A 412 13.14 -1.41 -47.30
CA CYS A 412 13.84 -2.62 -47.77
C CYS A 412 14.74 -2.37 -48.99
N GLN A 413 14.78 -1.13 -49.51
CA GLN A 413 15.58 -0.72 -50.67
C GLN A 413 15.32 -1.58 -51.92
N LEU A 414 14.06 -2.01 -52.10
CA LEU A 414 13.73 -2.94 -53.17
C LEU A 414 13.66 -2.29 -54.56
N ILE A 415 13.39 -0.98 -54.62
CA ILE A 415 13.30 -0.20 -55.86
C ILE A 415 14.70 0.21 -56.32
N ASP A 416 15.09 -0.20 -57.52
CA ASP A 416 16.39 0.12 -58.13
C ASP A 416 16.27 0.94 -59.43
N GLY A 417 15.03 1.25 -59.85
CA GLY A 417 14.72 1.98 -61.07
C GLY A 417 14.99 1.22 -62.36
N LYS A 418 15.51 -0.02 -62.28
CA LYS A 418 15.88 -0.87 -63.41
C LYS A 418 15.05 -2.14 -63.44
N GLN A 419 15.24 -3.02 -62.46
CA GLN A 419 14.54 -4.30 -62.32
C GLN A 419 13.19 -4.12 -61.63
N LEU A 420 13.09 -3.20 -60.67
CA LEU A 420 11.83 -2.92 -59.98
C LEU A 420 11.61 -1.41 -59.87
N LYS A 421 10.52 -0.91 -60.47
CA LYS A 421 10.06 0.47 -60.37
C LYS A 421 8.80 0.55 -59.50
N LEU A 422 8.48 1.75 -59.03
CA LEU A 422 7.27 1.98 -58.22
C LEU A 422 5.98 1.52 -58.95
N ALA A 423 5.89 1.75 -60.26
CA ALA A 423 4.76 1.28 -61.05
C ALA A 423 4.61 -0.26 -61.07
N ASP A 424 5.72 -1.01 -61.04
CA ASP A 424 5.69 -2.47 -60.96
C ASP A 424 5.19 -2.93 -59.59
N VAL A 425 5.61 -2.22 -58.53
CA VAL A 425 5.14 -2.45 -57.14
C VAL A 425 3.63 -2.21 -57.04
N ASP A 426 3.13 -1.11 -57.58
CA ASP A 426 1.70 -0.78 -57.59
C ASP A 426 0.88 -1.85 -58.35
N LEU A 427 1.37 -2.31 -59.50
CA LEU A 427 0.73 -3.39 -60.25
C LEU A 427 0.64 -4.68 -59.43
N LYS A 428 1.70 -5.08 -58.72
CA LYS A 428 1.67 -6.27 -57.86
C LYS A 428 0.84 -6.10 -56.61
N PHE A 429 0.78 -4.89 -56.05
CA PHE A 429 -0.10 -4.58 -54.95
C PHE A 429 -1.56 -4.77 -55.36
N ILE A 430 -1.96 -4.14 -56.48
CA ILE A 430 -3.30 -4.30 -57.05
C ILE A 430 -3.59 -5.76 -57.39
N ALA A 431 -2.65 -6.47 -58.01
CA ALA A 431 -2.82 -7.88 -58.35
C ALA A 431 -3.02 -8.76 -57.12
N THR A 432 -2.36 -8.46 -56.00
CA THR A 432 -2.51 -9.20 -54.75
C THR A 432 -3.84 -8.91 -54.07
N CYS A 433 -4.23 -7.64 -53.96
CA CYS A 433 -5.48 -7.21 -53.35
C CYS A 433 -6.73 -7.64 -54.15
N SER A 434 -6.69 -7.49 -55.47
CA SER A 434 -7.78 -7.88 -56.39
C SER A 434 -7.92 -9.40 -56.55
N ALA A 435 -6.86 -10.14 -56.24
CA ALA A 435 -6.88 -11.58 -56.16
C ALA A 435 -7.43 -12.06 -54.80
N SER A 436 -8.51 -11.49 -54.25
CA SER A 436 -9.28 -12.18 -53.19
C SER A 436 -9.82 -13.52 -53.71
N SER A 437 -9.71 -14.62 -52.94
CA SER A 437 -10.33 -15.89 -53.35
C SER A 437 -11.85 -15.70 -53.49
N ILE A 438 -12.51 -16.58 -54.25
CA ILE A 438 -13.97 -16.52 -54.36
C ILE A 438 -14.60 -16.61 -52.96
N ASP A 439 -13.95 -17.34 -52.07
CA ASP A 439 -14.35 -17.55 -50.68
C ASP A 439 -14.22 -16.29 -49.81
N TRP A 440 -13.38 -15.33 -50.21
CA TRP A 440 -13.13 -14.09 -49.45
C TRP A 440 -13.70 -12.83 -50.10
N LYS A 441 -14.39 -12.96 -51.25
CA LYS A 441 -14.98 -11.81 -51.94
C LYS A 441 -16.09 -11.22 -51.07
N GLY A 442 -15.99 -9.92 -50.76
CA GLY A 442 -16.95 -9.21 -49.91
C GLY A 442 -16.73 -9.37 -48.39
N ASN A 443 -15.68 -10.07 -47.94
CA ASN A 443 -15.31 -10.05 -46.53
C ASN A 443 -14.75 -8.67 -46.15
N TYR A 444 -15.44 -7.95 -45.25
CA TYR A 444 -15.03 -6.62 -44.81
C TYR A 444 -13.67 -6.57 -44.12
N ARG A 445 -13.19 -7.70 -43.57
CA ARG A 445 -11.85 -7.85 -42.97
C ARG A 445 -10.76 -8.12 -43.99
N ASN A 446 -11.13 -8.33 -45.27
CA ASN A 446 -10.21 -8.43 -46.40
C ASN A 446 -10.49 -7.30 -47.41
N PRO A 447 -10.19 -6.04 -47.05
CA PRO A 447 -10.42 -4.87 -47.89
C PRO A 447 -9.74 -4.94 -49.26
N GLU A 448 -10.45 -4.53 -50.31
CA GLU A 448 -10.00 -4.66 -51.73
C GLU A 448 -8.78 -3.81 -52.12
N ARG A 449 -8.34 -2.88 -51.27
CA ARG A 449 -7.25 -1.92 -51.56
C ARG A 449 -6.17 -1.87 -50.48
N SER A 450 -6.00 -2.95 -49.73
CA SER A 450 -4.95 -3.05 -48.71
C SER A 450 -4.60 -4.50 -48.43
N LEU A 451 -3.34 -4.76 -48.12
CA LEU A 451 -2.86 -6.10 -47.83
C LEU A 451 -3.21 -6.49 -46.40
N VAL A 452 -3.83 -7.65 -46.22
CA VAL A 452 -3.92 -8.33 -44.92
C VAL A 452 -2.74 -9.30 -44.71
N ARG A 453 -2.63 -9.93 -43.53
CA ARG A 453 -1.46 -10.71 -43.11
C ARG A 453 -0.96 -11.72 -44.14
N TYR A 454 -1.85 -12.58 -44.68
CA TYR A 454 -1.46 -13.56 -45.69
C TYR A 454 -1.10 -12.94 -47.05
N GLN A 455 -1.70 -11.80 -47.39
CA GLN A 455 -1.42 -11.10 -48.65
C GLN A 455 -0.04 -10.44 -48.63
N MET A 456 0.51 -10.10 -47.47
CA MET A 456 1.89 -9.63 -47.35
C MET A 456 2.89 -10.69 -47.85
N MET A 457 2.70 -11.97 -47.47
CA MET A 457 3.51 -13.09 -47.96
C MET A 457 3.36 -13.25 -49.48
N GLU A 458 2.11 -13.28 -49.96
CA GLU A 458 1.84 -13.44 -51.39
C GLU A 458 2.45 -12.30 -52.22
N PHE A 459 2.36 -11.06 -51.72
CA PHE A 459 2.90 -9.86 -52.36
C PHE A 459 4.42 -9.94 -52.53
N LEU A 460 5.15 -10.38 -51.51
CA LEU A 460 6.60 -10.56 -51.59
C LEU A 460 7.01 -11.62 -52.63
N VAL A 461 6.30 -12.75 -52.71
CA VAL A 461 6.59 -13.76 -53.74
C VAL A 461 6.31 -13.20 -55.14
N ARG A 462 5.21 -12.46 -55.33
CA ARG A 462 4.89 -11.80 -56.60
C ARG A 462 5.91 -10.73 -57.01
N LEU A 463 6.44 -9.98 -56.04
CA LEU A 463 7.50 -9.02 -56.28
C LEU A 463 8.82 -9.70 -56.64
N SER A 464 9.11 -10.85 -56.03
CA SER A 464 10.33 -11.61 -56.34
C SER A 464 10.36 -12.10 -57.78
N ASP A 465 9.22 -12.56 -58.29
CA ASP A 465 9.04 -12.98 -59.68
C ASP A 465 9.35 -11.82 -60.64
N ASP A 466 8.75 -10.66 -60.39
CA ASP A 466 8.94 -9.47 -61.23
C ASP A 466 10.35 -8.89 -61.15
N LYS A 467 10.95 -8.86 -59.96
CA LYS A 467 12.28 -8.27 -59.77
C LYS A 467 13.39 -9.17 -60.33
N TYR A 468 13.32 -10.48 -60.11
CA TYR A 468 14.45 -11.38 -60.39
C TYR A 468 14.21 -12.32 -61.58
N VAL A 469 13.04 -12.98 -61.65
CA VAL A 469 12.76 -14.01 -62.67
C VAL A 469 12.54 -13.37 -64.04
N ARG A 470 11.73 -12.29 -64.10
CA ARG A 470 11.40 -11.59 -65.35
C ARG A 470 12.63 -11.12 -66.14
N PHE A 471 13.71 -10.74 -65.45
CA PHE A 471 14.93 -10.21 -66.05
C PHE A 471 16.04 -11.25 -66.22
N ASN A 472 15.97 -12.37 -65.49
CA ASN A 472 16.92 -13.46 -65.59
C ASN A 472 16.22 -14.83 -65.57
N PRO A 473 15.96 -15.44 -66.74
CA PRO A 473 15.30 -16.74 -66.84
C PRO A 473 16.05 -17.91 -66.18
N GLN A 474 17.31 -17.73 -65.77
CA GLN A 474 18.07 -18.74 -65.01
C GLN A 474 17.69 -18.77 -63.52
N ILE A 475 17.09 -17.69 -63.01
CA ILE A 475 16.62 -17.61 -61.63
C ILE A 475 15.21 -18.18 -61.58
N ASN A 476 15.00 -19.24 -60.81
CA ASN A 476 13.66 -19.76 -60.56
C ASN A 476 12.96 -19.00 -59.42
N ILE A 477 11.64 -19.21 -59.27
CA ILE A 477 10.86 -18.50 -58.26
C ILE A 477 11.31 -18.78 -56.82
N VAL A 478 11.85 -19.97 -56.56
CA VAL A 478 12.38 -20.37 -55.25
C VAL A 478 13.59 -19.49 -54.91
N GLN A 479 14.56 -19.39 -55.82
CA GLN A 479 15.74 -18.54 -55.67
C GLN A 479 15.36 -17.06 -55.55
N ALA A 480 14.44 -16.59 -56.39
CA ALA A 480 13.95 -15.22 -56.34
C ALA A 480 13.29 -14.90 -54.98
N THR A 481 12.46 -15.80 -54.47
CA THR A 481 11.79 -15.66 -53.16
C THR A 481 12.83 -15.56 -52.05
N LYS A 482 13.87 -16.41 -52.06
CA LYS A 482 14.97 -16.31 -51.11
C LYS A 482 15.68 -14.95 -51.19
N MET A 483 16.01 -14.49 -52.40
CA MET A 483 16.71 -13.21 -52.60
C MET A 483 15.91 -12.01 -52.07
N ILE A 484 14.60 -11.97 -52.32
CA ILE A 484 13.78 -10.86 -51.82
C ILE A 484 13.64 -10.90 -50.30
N LEU A 485 13.48 -12.10 -49.71
CA LEU A 485 13.37 -12.26 -48.27
C LEU A 485 14.68 -11.89 -47.57
N ASP A 486 15.83 -12.33 -48.11
CA ASP A 486 17.17 -11.97 -47.62
C ASP A 486 17.37 -10.44 -47.66
N GLN A 487 16.90 -9.77 -48.73
CA GLN A 487 16.98 -8.31 -48.85
C GLN A 487 16.07 -7.57 -47.86
N CYS A 488 14.87 -8.08 -47.59
CA CYS A 488 13.94 -7.48 -46.63
C CYS A 488 14.34 -7.74 -45.16
N MET A 489 15.09 -8.80 -44.88
CA MET A 489 15.37 -9.28 -43.52
C MET A 489 15.99 -8.24 -42.57
N PRO A 490 16.97 -7.40 -42.98
CA PRO A 490 17.56 -6.38 -42.11
C PRO A 490 16.54 -5.36 -41.59
N HIS A 491 15.53 -5.03 -42.41
CA HIS A 491 14.45 -4.15 -42.01
C HIS A 491 13.42 -4.90 -41.15
N MET A 492 12.99 -6.08 -41.59
CA MET A 492 11.96 -6.85 -40.88
C MET A 492 12.38 -7.25 -39.45
N SER A 493 13.68 -7.50 -39.23
CA SER A 493 14.23 -7.92 -37.93
C SER A 493 14.18 -6.82 -36.85
N GLN A 494 13.86 -5.57 -37.21
CA GLN A 494 13.78 -4.45 -36.26
C GLN A 494 12.49 -4.47 -35.42
N TYR A 495 11.47 -5.22 -35.86
CA TYR A 495 10.13 -5.18 -35.29
C TYR A 495 9.83 -6.30 -34.28
N ASP A 496 10.86 -6.96 -33.72
CA ASP A 496 10.66 -8.07 -32.78
C ASP A 496 9.97 -7.63 -31.49
N CYS A 497 8.69 -7.94 -31.39
CA CYS A 497 7.85 -7.55 -30.27
C CYS A 497 8.16 -8.34 -29.00
N HIS A 498 8.69 -9.56 -29.15
CA HIS A 498 9.12 -10.41 -28.03
C HIS A 498 10.40 -9.89 -27.41
N LYS A 499 11.33 -9.39 -28.24
CA LYS A 499 12.54 -8.72 -27.75
C LYS A 499 12.19 -7.51 -26.88
N TRP A 500 11.32 -6.62 -27.37
CA TRP A 500 10.86 -5.47 -26.57
C TRP A 500 10.22 -5.90 -25.25
N ARG A 501 9.38 -6.94 -25.26
CA ARG A 501 8.77 -7.48 -24.03
C ARG A 501 9.82 -7.98 -23.05
N ALA A 502 10.74 -8.83 -23.50
CA ALA A 502 11.75 -9.45 -22.64
C ALA A 502 12.73 -8.43 -22.07
N GLU A 503 13.17 -7.46 -22.87
CA GLU A 503 14.22 -6.51 -22.47
C GLU A 503 13.67 -5.29 -21.72
N ARG A 504 12.41 -4.90 -21.95
CA ARG A 504 11.87 -3.64 -21.43
C ARG A 504 10.64 -3.76 -20.54
N TYR A 505 9.72 -4.68 -20.86
CA TYR A 505 8.42 -4.72 -20.19
C TYR A 505 8.32 -5.81 -19.11
N PHE A 506 8.74 -7.03 -19.41
CA PHE A 506 8.74 -8.17 -18.50
C PHE A 506 9.98 -8.14 -17.60
N VAL A 507 10.09 -7.06 -16.82
CA VAL A 507 11.15 -6.82 -15.84
C VAL A 507 10.54 -6.55 -14.47
N GLU A 508 11.30 -6.79 -13.41
CA GLU A 508 10.86 -6.65 -12.01
C GLU A 508 10.23 -5.29 -11.73
N GLN A 509 10.88 -4.22 -12.19
CA GLN A 509 10.45 -2.85 -11.92
C GLN A 509 9.10 -2.52 -12.56
N CYS A 510 8.86 -2.97 -13.81
CA CYS A 510 7.56 -2.79 -14.45
C CYS A 510 6.46 -3.62 -13.77
N ASP A 511 6.79 -4.82 -13.29
CA ASP A 511 5.87 -5.66 -12.52
C ASP A 511 5.49 -4.98 -11.21
N ASP A 512 6.44 -4.37 -10.51
CA ASP A 512 6.22 -3.60 -9.27
C ASP A 512 5.28 -2.41 -9.51
N VAL A 513 5.49 -1.63 -10.59
CA VAL A 513 4.58 -0.54 -10.98
C VAL A 513 3.19 -1.09 -11.27
N CYS A 514 3.07 -2.11 -12.12
CA CYS A 514 1.78 -2.69 -12.48
C CYS A 514 1.04 -3.27 -11.27
N LYS A 515 1.74 -3.86 -10.29
CA LYS A 515 1.15 -4.36 -9.04
C LYS A 515 0.69 -3.22 -8.14
N LYS A 516 1.51 -2.19 -7.92
CA LYS A 516 1.18 -1.02 -7.09
C LYS A 516 -0.02 -0.25 -7.64
N TYR A 517 -0.07 -0.05 -8.95
CA TYR A 517 -1.11 0.73 -9.64
C TYR A 517 -2.17 -0.13 -10.31
N LYS A 518 -2.29 -1.41 -9.94
CA LYS A 518 -3.27 -2.33 -10.52
C LYS A 518 -4.69 -1.78 -10.45
N TRP A 519 -5.04 -1.12 -9.35
CA TRP A 519 -6.36 -0.52 -9.17
C TRP A 519 -6.68 0.55 -10.22
N VAL A 520 -5.67 1.33 -10.68
CA VAL A 520 -5.83 2.32 -11.76
C VAL A 520 -6.07 1.62 -13.09
N ILE A 521 -5.26 0.60 -13.38
CA ILE A 521 -5.37 -0.20 -14.61
C ILE A 521 -6.76 -0.85 -14.68
N ASP A 522 -7.22 -1.46 -13.58
CA ASP A 522 -8.55 -2.07 -13.46
C ASP A 522 -9.65 -1.03 -13.68
N TYR A 523 -9.54 0.12 -13.01
CA TYR A 523 -10.53 1.20 -13.08
C TYR A 523 -10.66 1.75 -14.51
N VAL A 524 -9.54 2.08 -15.16
CA VAL A 524 -9.54 2.62 -16.51
C VAL A 524 -10.02 1.55 -17.50
N TYR A 525 -9.59 0.29 -17.36
CA TYR A 525 -10.06 -0.77 -18.26
C TYR A 525 -11.57 -0.99 -18.15
N MET A 526 -12.10 -1.18 -16.94
CA MET A 526 -13.49 -1.59 -16.73
C MET A 526 -14.51 -0.52 -17.13
N ARG A 527 -14.15 0.76 -16.98
CA ARG A 527 -15.01 1.88 -17.43
C ARG A 527 -15.05 2.06 -18.94
N ASN A 528 -14.07 1.51 -19.66
CA ASN A 528 -13.86 1.77 -21.09
C ASN A 528 -13.85 0.48 -21.92
N SER A 529 -14.52 -0.57 -21.45
CA SER A 529 -14.57 -1.89 -22.11
C SER A 529 -16.02 -2.35 -22.33
N GLN A 530 -16.83 -1.52 -22.99
CA GLN A 530 -18.28 -1.73 -23.08
C GLN A 530 -18.86 -1.45 -24.48
N LYS A 531 -18.25 -0.57 -25.28
CA LYS A 531 -18.85 0.00 -26.51
C LYS A 531 -19.30 -1.03 -27.53
N LYS A 532 -18.52 -2.11 -27.74
CA LYS A 532 -18.80 -3.17 -28.72
C LYS A 532 -19.13 -4.53 -28.08
N VAL A 533 -19.35 -4.56 -26.77
CA VAL A 533 -19.61 -5.79 -26.01
C VAL A 533 -21.07 -6.22 -26.20
N LYS A 534 -21.28 -7.44 -26.67
CA LYS A 534 -22.63 -8.02 -26.83
C LYS A 534 -23.16 -8.52 -25.48
N PRO A 535 -24.50 -8.58 -25.27
CA PRO A 535 -25.08 -9.18 -24.07
C PRO A 535 -24.54 -10.60 -23.81
N GLY A 536 -24.03 -10.84 -22.59
CA GLY A 536 -23.45 -12.13 -22.18
C GLY A 536 -21.99 -12.35 -22.61
N GLN A 537 -21.38 -11.42 -23.34
CA GLN A 537 -19.97 -11.48 -23.70
C GLN A 537 -19.09 -10.89 -22.59
N PRO A 538 -17.90 -11.46 -22.32
CA PRO A 538 -16.91 -10.82 -21.45
C PRO A 538 -16.55 -9.41 -21.94
N PRO A 539 -16.31 -8.45 -21.02
CA PRO A 539 -15.92 -7.10 -21.40
C PRO A 539 -14.59 -7.12 -22.16
N PHE A 540 -14.49 -6.27 -23.18
CA PHE A 540 -13.28 -6.03 -23.93
C PHE A 540 -13.22 -4.57 -24.36
N MET A 541 -12.00 -4.07 -24.59
CA MET A 541 -11.76 -2.73 -25.10
C MET A 541 -11.53 -2.79 -26.61
N CYS A 542 -12.19 -1.91 -27.37
CA CYS A 542 -11.90 -1.71 -28.80
C CYS A 542 -10.96 -0.52 -29.03
N LEU A 543 -10.44 -0.39 -30.25
CA LEU A 543 -9.48 0.66 -30.61
C LEU A 543 -10.03 2.07 -30.36
N ASP A 544 -11.31 2.31 -30.67
CA ASP A 544 -11.97 3.60 -30.41
C ASP A 544 -11.95 3.98 -28.93
N GLU A 545 -12.16 3.01 -28.04
CA GLU A 545 -12.15 3.25 -26.59
C GLU A 545 -10.74 3.57 -26.10
N LEU A 546 -9.69 2.92 -26.64
CA LEU A 546 -8.31 3.27 -26.31
C LEU A 546 -7.94 4.68 -26.81
N LYS A 547 -8.40 5.06 -28.00
CA LYS A 547 -8.22 6.44 -28.53
C LYS A 547 -8.95 7.47 -27.68
N ASP A 548 -10.16 7.16 -27.23
CA ASP A 548 -10.94 8.02 -26.34
C ASP A 548 -10.26 8.19 -24.96
N ILE A 549 -9.68 7.12 -24.40
CA ILE A 549 -8.84 7.20 -23.20
C ILE A 549 -7.70 8.20 -23.41
N CYS A 550 -6.95 8.08 -24.52
CA CYS A 550 -5.83 8.97 -24.82
C CYS A 550 -6.28 10.43 -25.01
N ASN A 551 -7.44 10.63 -25.63
CA ASN A 551 -8.05 11.95 -25.81
C ASN A 551 -8.44 12.58 -24.46
N ARG A 552 -9.16 11.84 -23.61
CA ARG A 552 -9.57 12.33 -22.28
C ARG A 552 -8.41 12.50 -21.31
N ALA A 553 -7.35 11.72 -21.47
CA ALA A 553 -6.10 11.91 -20.75
C ALA A 553 -5.23 13.04 -21.33
N ASN A 554 -5.68 13.72 -22.39
CA ASN A 554 -4.97 14.83 -23.03
C ASN A 554 -3.51 14.47 -23.42
N LEU A 555 -3.33 13.31 -24.06
CA LEU A 555 -2.00 12.80 -24.42
C LEU A 555 -1.47 13.30 -25.76
N TYR A 556 -2.34 13.82 -26.64
CA TYR A 556 -1.94 14.14 -28.00
C TYR A 556 -1.12 15.43 -28.07
N ASP A 557 0.06 15.32 -28.64
CA ASP A 557 0.98 16.43 -28.89
C ASP A 557 1.78 16.19 -30.19
N GLU A 558 2.84 16.97 -30.41
CA GLU A 558 3.72 16.82 -31.59
C GLU A 558 4.53 15.50 -31.60
N ASN A 559 4.69 14.85 -30.46
CA ASN A 559 5.51 13.65 -30.28
C ASN A 559 4.67 12.36 -30.12
N PHE A 560 3.41 12.48 -29.69
CA PHE A 560 2.45 11.40 -29.49
C PHE A 560 1.14 11.69 -30.25
N VAL A 561 0.90 10.95 -31.33
CA VAL A 561 -0.26 11.13 -32.22
C VAL A 561 -1.16 9.89 -32.24
N GLU A 562 -2.34 10.00 -32.83
CA GLU A 562 -3.31 8.88 -32.90
C GLU A 562 -2.72 7.59 -33.52
N ARG A 563 -1.78 7.72 -34.46
CA ARG A 563 -1.07 6.57 -35.04
C ARG A 563 -0.30 5.77 -33.99
N ASP A 564 0.27 6.42 -32.98
CA ASP A 564 1.00 5.74 -31.91
C ASP A 564 0.05 4.89 -31.05
N VAL A 565 -1.20 5.34 -30.88
CA VAL A 565 -2.25 4.56 -30.21
C VAL A 565 -2.63 3.33 -31.04
N ASN A 566 -2.78 3.47 -32.36
CA ASN A 566 -3.03 2.33 -33.26
C ASN A 566 -1.92 1.29 -33.19
N LEU A 567 -0.66 1.76 -33.12
CA LEU A 567 0.50 0.90 -33.01
C LEU A 567 0.55 0.19 -31.65
N ALA A 568 0.36 0.93 -30.56
CA ALA A 568 0.30 0.36 -29.21
C ALA A 568 -0.82 -0.68 -29.09
N PHE A 569 -2.00 -0.40 -29.65
CA PHE A 569 -3.10 -1.36 -29.67
C PHE A 569 -2.70 -2.63 -30.40
N ASN A 570 -2.32 -2.51 -31.67
CA ASN A 570 -2.09 -3.67 -32.50
C ASN A 570 -0.95 -4.52 -31.96
N LEU A 571 0.18 -3.93 -31.53
CA LEU A 571 1.34 -4.68 -31.03
C LEU A 571 1.09 -5.39 -29.70
N SER A 572 0.13 -4.92 -28.90
CA SER A 572 -0.21 -5.50 -27.60
C SER A 572 -1.15 -6.69 -27.68
N MET A 573 -1.84 -6.87 -28.81
CA MET A 573 -2.75 -8.00 -28.99
C MET A 573 -1.98 -9.33 -28.98
N LEU A 574 -2.52 -10.33 -28.29
CA LEU A 574 -2.06 -11.71 -28.36
C LEU A 574 -2.31 -12.27 -29.75
N THR A 575 -1.39 -13.09 -30.24
CA THR A 575 -1.44 -13.69 -31.58
C THR A 575 -2.73 -14.46 -31.81
N GLN A 576 -3.39 -14.18 -32.94
CA GLN A 576 -4.58 -14.89 -33.41
C GLN A 576 -4.23 -15.73 -34.63
N VAL A 577 -4.70 -16.99 -34.66
CA VAL A 577 -4.50 -17.88 -35.82
C VAL A 577 -5.25 -17.35 -37.03
N ASP A 578 -6.46 -16.84 -36.83
CA ASP A 578 -7.33 -16.33 -37.89
C ASP A 578 -7.69 -14.86 -37.64
N GLU A 579 -7.32 -13.99 -38.60
CA GLU A 579 -7.63 -12.55 -38.57
C GLU A 579 -8.79 -12.17 -39.52
N LEU A 580 -9.35 -13.11 -40.28
CA LEU A 580 -10.40 -12.86 -41.27
C LEU A 580 -11.79 -13.22 -40.75
N GLU A 581 -11.88 -14.18 -39.84
CA GLU A 581 -13.16 -14.70 -39.34
C GLU A 581 -13.35 -14.43 -37.83
N SER A 582 -12.27 -14.28 -37.07
CA SER A 582 -12.32 -14.05 -35.63
C SER A 582 -12.59 -12.59 -35.27
N ASP A 583 -13.48 -12.36 -34.30
CA ASP A 583 -13.67 -11.03 -33.69
C ASP A 583 -12.50 -10.65 -32.75
N ARG A 584 -11.63 -11.61 -32.38
CA ARG A 584 -10.66 -11.43 -31.30
C ARG A 584 -9.61 -10.35 -31.57
N LEU A 585 -9.33 -10.05 -32.83
CA LEU A 585 -8.33 -9.08 -33.29
C LEU A 585 -8.60 -7.63 -32.88
N PHE A 586 -9.84 -7.29 -32.50
CA PHE A 586 -10.19 -5.97 -31.96
C PHE A 586 -10.73 -6.02 -30.51
N GLN A 587 -10.73 -7.20 -29.88
CA GLN A 587 -11.25 -7.40 -28.53
C GLN A 587 -10.13 -7.39 -27.48
N MET A 588 -9.55 -6.22 -27.23
CA MET A 588 -8.44 -6.08 -26.28
C MET A 588 -8.88 -6.48 -24.87
N GLN A 589 -8.22 -7.50 -24.35
CA GLN A 589 -8.39 -8.03 -23.02
C GLN A 589 -7.54 -7.23 -22.04
N TRP A 590 -7.86 -7.33 -20.75
CA TRP A 590 -7.15 -6.60 -19.69
C TRP A 590 -5.62 -6.76 -19.74
N ILE A 591 -5.12 -7.97 -20.04
CA ILE A 591 -3.68 -8.24 -20.12
C ILE A 591 -3.01 -7.55 -21.32
N GLU A 592 -3.72 -7.39 -22.44
CA GLU A 592 -3.25 -6.69 -23.63
C GLU A 592 -3.34 -5.17 -23.43
N PHE A 593 -4.36 -4.70 -22.70
CA PHE A 593 -4.49 -3.30 -22.31
C PHE A 593 -3.34 -2.85 -21.40
N MET A 594 -2.89 -3.69 -20.48
CA MET A 594 -1.70 -3.40 -19.67
C MET A 594 -0.45 -3.16 -20.52
N GLU A 595 -0.24 -3.99 -21.55
CA GLU A 595 0.88 -3.80 -22.47
C GLU A 595 0.67 -2.55 -23.35
N ALA A 596 -0.56 -2.27 -23.77
CA ALA A 596 -0.90 -1.08 -24.54
C ALA A 596 -0.59 0.20 -23.74
N ILE A 597 -0.94 0.24 -22.44
CA ILE A 597 -0.53 1.33 -21.55
C ILE A 597 0.99 1.44 -21.49
N ALA A 598 1.72 0.35 -21.35
CA ALA A 598 3.17 0.38 -21.30
C ALA A 598 3.78 0.94 -22.59
N ARG A 599 3.29 0.51 -23.75
CA ARG A 599 3.71 1.03 -25.06
C ARG A 599 3.36 2.51 -25.24
N ILE A 600 2.18 2.94 -24.78
CA ILE A 600 1.78 4.35 -24.78
C ILE A 600 2.71 5.16 -23.88
N SER A 601 3.00 4.68 -22.66
CA SER A 601 3.92 5.36 -21.73
C SER A 601 5.34 5.46 -22.28
N GLU A 602 5.82 4.45 -23.02
CA GLU A 602 7.12 4.47 -23.69
C GLU A 602 7.15 5.57 -24.75
N LYS A 603 6.10 5.70 -25.57
CA LYS A 603 6.06 6.67 -26.68
C LYS A 603 5.73 8.09 -26.24
N TYR A 604 4.78 8.25 -25.32
CA TYR A 604 4.42 9.53 -24.70
C TYR A 604 5.57 10.08 -23.85
N SER A 605 6.32 9.18 -23.18
CA SER A 605 7.53 9.52 -22.42
C SER A 605 7.32 10.63 -21.37
N PRO A 606 6.47 10.41 -20.36
CA PRO A 606 6.31 11.35 -19.26
C PRO A 606 7.59 11.43 -18.40
N ILE A 607 7.76 12.56 -17.72
CA ILE A 607 8.90 12.81 -16.83
C ILE A 607 8.71 11.99 -15.54
N ALA A 608 9.77 11.32 -15.07
CA ALA A 608 9.76 10.57 -13.81
C ALA A 608 9.35 11.46 -12.61
N LEU A 609 8.69 10.85 -11.63
CA LEU A 609 8.32 11.55 -10.39
C LEU A 609 9.56 12.10 -9.67
N GLY A 610 9.42 13.28 -9.06
CA GLY A 610 10.52 13.97 -8.38
C GLY A 610 11.47 14.77 -9.29
N LYS A 611 11.40 14.62 -10.61
CA LYS A 611 12.17 15.42 -11.58
C LYS A 611 11.24 16.50 -12.16
N LYS A 612 11.37 17.76 -11.71
CA LYS A 612 10.35 18.79 -11.94
C LYS A 612 10.64 19.80 -13.06
N ASP A 613 11.85 19.87 -13.61
CA ASP A 613 12.21 20.95 -14.53
C ASP A 613 12.07 20.54 -16.01
N GLU A 614 10.94 20.91 -16.64
CA GLU A 614 10.69 20.66 -18.08
C GLU A 614 11.74 21.29 -19.00
N LYS A 615 12.46 22.33 -18.54
CA LYS A 615 13.56 22.96 -19.28
C LYS A 615 14.81 22.07 -19.35
N GLU A 616 14.97 21.15 -18.40
CA GLU A 616 16.08 20.20 -18.36
C GLU A 616 15.76 18.89 -19.11
N TRP A 617 14.47 18.56 -19.28
CA TRP A 617 14.01 17.30 -19.87
C TRP A 617 13.36 17.50 -21.24
N ASN A 618 14.16 17.53 -22.31
CA ASN A 618 13.64 17.44 -23.68
C ASN A 618 13.11 16.01 -23.99
N TYR A 619 12.38 15.85 -25.11
CA TYR A 619 11.75 14.56 -25.47
C TYR A 619 12.77 13.41 -25.56
N GLU A 620 13.95 13.64 -26.12
CA GLU A 620 15.00 12.63 -26.29
C GLU A 620 15.48 12.10 -24.93
N LEU A 621 15.74 13.00 -23.97
CA LEU A 621 16.10 12.63 -22.60
C LEU A 621 14.96 11.87 -21.91
N ARG A 622 13.71 12.30 -22.12
CA ARG A 622 12.55 11.57 -21.57
C ARG A 622 12.44 10.17 -22.17
N PHE A 623 12.69 10.02 -23.46
CA PHE A 623 12.58 8.76 -24.18
C PHE A 623 13.64 7.76 -23.73
N GLN A 624 14.86 8.22 -23.42
CA GLN A 624 15.97 7.41 -22.91
C GLN A 624 15.73 6.88 -21.49
N GLN A 625 14.76 7.42 -20.74
CA GLN A 625 14.41 6.90 -19.42
C GLN A 625 14.01 5.42 -19.49
N PRO A 626 14.31 4.64 -18.43
CA PRO A 626 13.75 3.30 -18.28
C PRO A 626 12.21 3.31 -18.31
N LEU A 627 11.62 2.26 -18.89
CA LEU A 627 10.17 2.14 -19.05
C LEU A 627 9.43 2.23 -17.71
N TYR A 628 9.96 1.65 -16.64
CA TYR A 628 9.27 1.64 -15.34
C TYR A 628 9.06 3.04 -14.74
N TYR A 629 10.00 3.99 -14.94
CA TYR A 629 9.80 5.38 -14.53
C TYR A 629 8.72 6.07 -15.35
N LYS A 630 8.75 5.88 -16.68
CA LYS A 630 7.73 6.38 -17.59
C LYS A 630 6.35 5.81 -17.25
N LEU A 631 6.30 4.53 -16.95
CA LEU A 631 5.08 3.81 -16.61
C LEU A 631 4.50 4.30 -15.28
N GLU A 632 5.33 4.49 -14.23
CA GLU A 632 4.88 5.04 -12.95
C GLU A 632 4.32 6.45 -13.12
N ALA A 633 5.05 7.34 -13.77
CA ALA A 633 4.59 8.71 -14.04
C ALA A 633 3.29 8.71 -14.87
N PHE A 634 3.18 7.80 -15.84
CA PHE A 634 1.96 7.64 -16.63
C PHE A 634 0.77 7.18 -15.79
N MET A 635 0.96 6.27 -14.82
CA MET A 635 -0.13 5.87 -13.91
C MET A 635 -0.65 7.05 -13.10
N ILE A 636 0.24 7.93 -12.62
CA ILE A 636 -0.14 9.17 -11.93
C ILE A 636 -0.91 10.10 -12.86
N HIS A 637 -0.46 10.25 -14.10
CA HIS A 637 -1.15 11.05 -15.11
C HIS A 637 -2.58 10.53 -15.37
N LEU A 638 -2.76 9.21 -15.51
CA LEU A 638 -4.07 8.59 -15.68
C LEU A 638 -4.97 8.79 -14.45
N ILE A 639 -4.41 8.71 -13.23
CA ILE A 639 -5.17 9.04 -12.01
C ILE A 639 -5.70 10.46 -12.09
N ASN A 640 -4.82 11.42 -12.36
CA ASN A 640 -5.16 12.84 -12.33
C ASN A 640 -6.18 13.22 -13.40
N THR A 641 -6.15 12.57 -14.56
CA THR A 641 -6.98 12.93 -15.71
C THR A 641 -8.26 12.09 -15.86
N LEU A 642 -8.26 10.81 -15.47
CA LEU A 642 -9.35 9.88 -15.76
C LEU A 642 -10.12 9.38 -14.54
N VAL A 643 -9.57 9.51 -13.33
CA VAL A 643 -10.20 9.03 -12.10
C VAL A 643 -11.02 10.16 -11.46
N ASP A 644 -12.24 9.84 -11.02
CA ASP A 644 -13.11 10.80 -10.32
C ASP A 644 -12.65 11.11 -8.88
N GLU A 645 -13.03 12.29 -8.39
CA GLU A 645 -12.60 12.81 -7.07
C GLU A 645 -13.08 11.94 -5.90
N GLU A 646 -14.23 11.28 -6.03
CA GLU A 646 -14.74 10.36 -5.01
C GLU A 646 -13.80 9.16 -4.84
N THR A 647 -13.36 8.56 -5.95
CA THR A 647 -12.41 7.45 -5.95
C THR A 647 -11.03 7.88 -5.44
N LYS A 648 -10.63 9.15 -5.67
CA LYS A 648 -9.35 9.71 -5.19
C LYS A 648 -9.35 10.12 -3.71
N LYS A 649 -10.49 10.19 -3.03
CA LYS A 649 -10.62 10.80 -1.69
C LYS A 649 -9.61 10.31 -0.64
N ASN A 650 -9.18 9.04 -0.73
CA ASN A 650 -8.23 8.42 0.20
C ASN A 650 -6.83 8.21 -0.40
N TRP A 651 -6.58 8.68 -1.62
CA TRP A 651 -5.31 8.51 -2.32
C TRP A 651 -4.41 9.72 -2.10
N LYS A 652 -3.16 9.47 -1.67
CA LYS A 652 -2.13 10.50 -1.56
C LYS A 652 -1.21 10.40 -2.78
N GLN A 653 -1.07 11.50 -3.52
CA GLN A 653 -0.18 11.55 -4.68
C GLN A 653 1.28 11.46 -4.23
N PRO A 654 2.06 10.47 -4.72
CA PRO A 654 3.48 10.40 -4.45
C PRO A 654 4.22 11.56 -5.14
N THR A 655 5.17 12.16 -4.41
CA THR A 655 6.02 13.26 -4.91
C THR A 655 7.35 12.77 -5.47
N ILE A 656 7.78 11.57 -5.09
CA ILE A 656 9.04 10.91 -5.47
C ILE A 656 8.71 9.51 -6.03
N SER A 657 9.53 9.02 -6.96
CA SER A 657 9.35 7.68 -7.53
C SER A 657 9.52 6.59 -6.47
N MET A 658 8.79 5.49 -6.62
CA MET A 658 8.98 4.31 -5.75
C MET A 658 10.33 3.61 -5.90
N PHE A 659 11.12 4.01 -6.91
CA PHE A 659 12.45 3.49 -7.18
C PHE A 659 13.56 4.40 -6.68
N ASP A 660 13.22 5.60 -6.21
CA ASP A 660 14.17 6.53 -5.62
C ASP A 660 14.14 6.38 -4.09
N GLU A 661 15.30 6.37 -3.44
CA GLU A 661 15.42 6.18 -1.99
C GLU A 661 14.74 7.34 -1.24
N VAL A 662 13.90 6.99 -0.25
CA VAL A 662 13.44 7.93 0.76
C VAL A 662 14.46 7.84 1.90
N GLU A 663 15.20 8.92 2.17
CA GLU A 663 16.00 9.02 3.39
C GLU A 663 15.05 8.72 4.59
N GLU A 664 15.33 7.65 5.33
CA GLU A 664 14.53 7.17 6.47
C GLU A 664 14.63 8.09 7.71
N ASP A 665 14.52 9.41 7.53
CA ASP A 665 14.80 10.40 8.59
C ASP A 665 13.56 11.08 9.20
N GLU A 666 12.33 10.69 8.84
CA GLU A 666 11.11 11.37 9.34
C GLU A 666 10.16 10.53 10.22
N TYR A 667 10.67 9.52 10.91
CA TYR A 667 9.93 8.87 12.01
C TYR A 667 10.88 8.52 13.17
N TYR A 668 11.34 9.54 13.88
CA TYR A 668 11.93 9.41 15.23
C TYR A 668 11.23 10.34 16.21
#